data_AF-A0AAD3WX77-F1
#
_entry.id   AF-A0AAD3WX77-F1
#
_cell.length_a   1.000
_cell.length_b   1.000
_cell.length_c   1.000
_cell.angle_alpha   90.00
_cell.angle_beta   90.00
_cell.angle_gamma   90.00
#
_symmetry.space_group_name_H-M   'P 1'
#
loop_
_entity.id
_entity.type
_entity.pdbx_description
1 polymer ?
#
loop_
_entity_poly.entity_id
_entity_poly.type
_entity_poly.pdbx_seq_one_letter_code
_entity_poly.pdbx_strand_id
1 'polypeptide(L)'
;MLMMKKLLLFIFAVFLYGCGGGGDDDGGNTPKPIVDDIKAPLVQSRISQIDLFEQDMTVSLKKSIKDPQDLPVSLVSVKALTEGCPDPVFDQEKLTFDVVNNDLNYCAYQYTVKNHSSKAEYDKTASSISYIVMSETGQHSILDPLSASVTVGESLSIDLKNELGAQFPDDFYLQDDVYILGSGKVTTDITNSLVIYNADSVGITRLMYSLHNEITNETKIGYIDVAVSDVGNTMPEADDFAGPENVALNTEIEIDVNDPLHRHIRDLDGDPLQLTDVYVYNDEADVRVSSRMDFNNTKFIFSATKAGVYDVTYMIYDHKNGFAIGIVRITVEGPALPWHDITLLADGEYYTAPLDKNIADLYHVYYQSLGDYNLDGIDYEIPKFNYSSAETLCLSRGMILPTKDQLIKLSNSLEDEVINELGKWPTIDKFWTSDKGSVSGKHLAFLFDDKSISDDEDTSPYVVTCVAPGVLNLEVTRDGSCTTTSIDSKTCYDEITATVLHNNIPSENESVYLYSNDKSLFLNKTQGYTDVDGQVIFQIRSKDSGEHTVFVSYYSQRLEALLNFVLDTIVRYEVSPQNASINIGSSLDLSFKITRKSELEEVVTSETNWKVIEGGEFVSLTNNTVKGKNKGIATIEGTYFDSVEGKSFTDTSEITVKDPTEIVSTSLTPTSKNINIGDEYDLVFNANLVNGDTIRLYDDAEWSVDNEAIATVDSRGHVIGRGNGVAKFTVYPKKQPDDPSLVQTATVKVDDFVTNVILTPKDPNIDVGETLNMTLETHYKSGKVDTISPDLVNWISKTPTVADIDINGIIKGISEGTSLITASFAGKEDTSTVTVNSIVRDLKITGPDEINIDLHTEKEDSIKLESVLNDTTTVTNNSSWSSSDERIATVNSDGTVVAYTTGNVVITASYDGLMAQHSVNVKSDDYSSIYGTVVKVSGCYDLAVAGEPKIQYYYYPSTEERGIPSSPKTNKDFTCKGKGLFPEQAIVLNTQNGDYYTNSAGILTEFKIDSDSTNTMERVFADGITVSKGYAIDDVVTGKKGFLGLKCIAPGIANLTSVKTGKKMQIHCS
;
A
#
# COMPACT_ATOMS: atom_id res chain seq x y z
N MET A 1 27.32 56.16 54.91
CA MET A 1 28.24 57.13 55.59
C MET A 1 28.08 56.93 57.11
N LEU A 2 29.07 57.27 57.95
CA LEU A 2 29.02 56.92 59.39
C LEU A 2 28.03 57.79 60.18
N MET A 3 27.20 57.15 61.02
CA MET A 3 27.07 57.39 62.48
C MET A 3 26.15 56.29 63.07
N MET A 4 26.63 55.40 63.93
CA MET A 4 26.89 55.51 65.38
C MET A 4 25.74 55.01 66.25
N LYS A 5 25.99 53.86 66.90
CA LYS A 5 25.10 53.12 67.80
C LYS A 5 24.53 53.98 68.94
N LYS A 6 23.26 53.73 69.29
CA LYS A 6 22.82 53.54 70.68
C LYS A 6 21.87 52.34 70.75
N LEU A 7 22.39 51.21 71.23
CA LEU A 7 21.58 50.05 71.60
C LEU A 7 21.30 50.14 73.10
N LEU A 8 20.06 50.38 73.50
CA LEU A 8 19.63 50.18 74.89
C LEU A 8 19.17 48.73 75.03
N LEU A 9 19.93 47.93 75.77
CA LEU A 9 19.58 46.54 76.03
C LEU A 9 18.74 46.47 77.31
N PHE A 10 17.41 46.44 77.17
CA PHE A 10 16.53 46.12 78.29
C PHE A 10 16.54 44.61 78.52
N ILE A 11 17.24 44.17 79.59
CA ILE A 11 17.25 42.78 80.02
C ILE A 11 16.06 42.56 80.95
N PHE A 12 15.03 41.85 80.49
CA PHE A 12 13.99 41.31 81.36
C PHE A 12 14.46 39.94 81.90
N ALA A 13 14.86 39.90 83.16
CA ALA A 13 15.37 38.68 83.79
C ALA A 13 14.23 37.92 84.48
N VAL A 14 13.71 36.87 83.84
CA VAL A 14 12.76 35.95 84.46
C VAL A 14 13.50 35.07 85.47
N PHE A 15 13.09 35.12 86.74
CA PHE A 15 13.66 34.29 87.80
C PHE A 15 13.10 32.87 87.76
N LEU A 16 13.85 31.93 87.18
CA LEU A 16 13.63 30.50 87.38
C LEU A 16 14.09 30.09 88.78
N TYR A 17 13.14 29.80 89.67
CA TYR A 17 13.42 29.17 90.97
C TYR A 17 13.45 27.65 90.83
N GLY A 18 14.63 27.09 90.57
CA GLY A 18 14.84 25.64 90.67
C GLY A 18 14.80 25.18 92.13
N CYS A 19 14.02 24.14 92.43
CA CYS A 19 14.02 23.49 93.74
C CYS A 19 14.83 22.19 93.69
N GLY A 20 15.84 22.04 94.55
CA GLY A 20 16.67 20.84 94.59
C GLY A 20 17.59 20.82 95.82
N GLY A 21 17.76 19.62 96.39
CA GLY A 21 18.56 19.37 97.60
C GLY A 21 17.68 19.20 98.85
N GLY A 22 17.68 17.98 99.40
CA GLY A 22 17.08 17.67 100.70
C GLY A 22 18.14 17.39 101.76
N GLY A 23 17.69 17.19 103.01
CA GLY A 23 18.52 16.79 104.15
C GLY A 23 17.75 16.95 105.46
N ASP A 24 17.79 15.93 106.31
CA ASP A 24 17.11 15.91 107.60
C ASP A 24 17.85 16.75 108.66
N ASP A 25 17.14 17.39 109.60
CA ASP A 25 17.28 17.08 111.04
C ASP A 25 16.17 17.70 111.92
N ASP A 26 16.19 17.36 113.22
CA ASP A 26 15.16 17.54 114.25
C ASP A 26 14.62 18.95 114.58
N GLY A 27 13.31 19.00 114.86
CA GLY A 27 12.79 19.50 116.15
C GLY A 27 12.70 21.02 116.44
N GLY A 28 11.53 21.63 116.21
CA GLY A 28 11.21 22.97 116.75
C GLY A 28 9.80 23.47 116.51
N ASN A 29 8.85 23.22 117.43
CA ASN A 29 7.45 23.65 117.27
C ASN A 29 7.24 25.12 117.71
N THR A 30 7.28 26.03 116.74
CA THR A 30 6.67 27.37 116.85
C THR A 30 5.79 27.62 115.62
N PRO A 31 4.48 27.88 115.77
CA PRO A 31 3.64 28.26 114.63
C PRO A 31 4.13 29.56 114.02
N LYS A 32 4.56 29.53 112.75
CA LYS A 32 4.58 30.75 111.92
C LYS A 32 3.14 31.20 111.69
N PRO A 33 2.87 32.50 111.51
CA PRO A 33 1.54 32.97 111.11
C PRO A 33 1.11 32.29 109.82
N ILE A 34 -0.19 31.96 109.71
CA ILE A 34 -0.78 31.63 108.42
C ILE A 34 -0.68 32.90 107.57
N VAL A 35 -0.01 32.77 106.43
CA VAL A 35 -0.06 33.77 105.36
C VAL A 35 -1.21 33.35 104.46
N ASP A 36 -2.17 34.25 104.24
CA ASP A 36 -3.21 34.01 103.23
C ASP A 36 -2.52 33.93 101.85
N ASP A 37 -2.77 32.85 101.12
CA ASP A 37 -2.25 32.66 99.76
C ASP A 37 -3.08 33.51 98.78
N ILE A 38 -2.86 34.83 98.84
CA ILE A 38 -3.53 35.81 97.98
C ILE A 38 -3.01 35.63 96.55
N LYS A 39 -3.90 35.21 95.64
CA LYS A 39 -3.64 35.07 94.21
C LYS A 39 -3.67 36.44 93.52
N ALA A 40 -3.14 36.48 92.30
CA ALA A 40 -3.29 37.67 91.45
C ALA A 40 -4.71 37.74 90.88
N PRO A 41 -5.27 38.95 90.69
CA PRO A 41 -6.51 39.11 89.92
C PRO A 41 -6.26 38.65 88.48
N LEU A 42 -7.24 37.97 87.89
CA LEU A 42 -7.21 37.59 86.47
C LEU A 42 -7.59 38.82 85.63
N VAL A 43 -6.88 39.00 84.53
CA VAL A 43 -7.06 40.11 83.58
C VAL A 43 -6.97 39.56 82.15
N GLN A 44 -7.93 39.90 81.30
CA GLN A 44 -7.98 39.46 79.91
C GLN A 44 -7.64 40.61 78.94
N SER A 45 -6.98 40.28 77.83
CA SER A 45 -6.83 41.22 76.72
C SER A 45 -8.20 41.46 76.09
N ARG A 46 -8.46 42.69 75.62
CA ARG A 46 -9.75 43.07 75.03
C ARG A 46 -9.57 44.07 73.89
N ILE A 47 -10.57 44.18 73.03
CA ILE A 47 -10.71 45.21 72.01
C ILE A 47 -12.01 45.95 72.37
N SER A 48 -12.00 47.29 72.36
CA SER A 48 -13.23 48.08 72.21
C SER A 48 -13.22 48.74 70.83
N GLN A 49 -14.39 48.84 70.23
CA GLN A 49 -14.65 49.82 69.21
C GLN A 49 -15.28 51.07 69.85
N ILE A 50 -14.93 52.24 69.34
CA ILE A 50 -15.54 53.53 69.68
C ILE A 50 -16.00 54.15 68.36
N ASP A 51 -17.29 54.44 68.26
CA ASP A 51 -17.84 55.24 67.17
C ASP A 51 -17.47 56.72 67.39
N LEU A 52 -16.88 57.35 66.38
CA LEU A 52 -16.47 58.76 66.42
C LEU A 52 -17.64 59.75 66.37
N PHE A 53 -18.87 59.28 66.06
CA PHE A 53 -20.10 60.06 66.16
C PHE A 53 -20.80 59.94 67.53
N GLU A 54 -20.49 58.92 68.34
CA GLU A 54 -20.94 58.86 69.74
C GLU A 54 -20.09 59.74 70.66
N GLN A 55 -20.72 60.33 71.69
CA GLN A 55 -20.04 61.29 72.58
C GLN A 55 -19.29 60.65 73.75
N ASP A 56 -19.36 59.33 73.92
CA ASP A 56 -18.82 58.63 75.09
C ASP A 56 -17.58 57.78 74.74
N MET A 57 -16.41 58.43 74.74
CA MET A 57 -15.11 57.76 74.52
C MET A 57 -14.61 56.98 75.77
N THR A 58 -15.51 56.53 76.65
CA THR A 58 -15.18 55.84 77.90
C THR A 58 -15.12 54.32 77.71
N VAL A 59 -13.98 53.73 78.04
CA VAL A 59 -13.72 52.29 77.94
C VAL A 59 -13.93 51.63 79.30
N SER A 60 -14.63 50.48 79.34
CA SER A 60 -14.84 49.72 80.58
C SER A 60 -14.04 48.42 80.61
N LEU A 61 -13.21 48.24 81.63
CA LEU A 61 -12.43 47.02 81.87
C LEU A 61 -13.19 46.01 82.75
N LYS A 62 -14.37 46.36 83.27
CA LYS A 62 -15.06 45.64 84.35
C LYS A 62 -15.38 44.17 84.02
N LYS A 63 -15.69 43.84 82.77
CA LYS A 63 -15.90 42.43 82.34
C LYS A 63 -14.58 41.64 82.30
N SER A 64 -13.49 42.27 81.88
CA SER A 64 -12.19 41.64 81.64
C SER A 64 -11.32 41.50 82.89
N ILE A 65 -11.86 41.74 84.10
CA ILE A 65 -11.15 41.70 85.39
C ILE A 65 -11.94 40.81 86.36
N LYS A 66 -11.29 39.76 86.90
CA LYS A 66 -11.90 38.89 87.91
C LYS A 66 -10.90 38.41 88.96
N ASP A 67 -11.16 38.68 90.23
CA ASP A 67 -10.33 38.15 91.30
C ASP A 67 -10.66 36.67 91.62
N PRO A 68 -9.68 35.75 91.70
CA PRO A 68 -9.91 34.33 92.03
C PRO A 68 -10.50 34.06 93.42
N GLN A 69 -10.57 35.07 94.29
CA GLN A 69 -11.03 35.00 95.68
C GLN A 69 -12.11 36.07 95.97
N ASP A 70 -12.70 36.65 94.92
CA ASP A 70 -13.69 37.74 94.96
C ASP A 70 -13.26 38.96 95.81
N LEU A 71 -11.95 39.22 95.90
CA LEU A 71 -11.41 40.41 96.57
C LEU A 71 -11.73 41.69 95.78
N PRO A 72 -11.93 42.85 96.44
CA PRO A 72 -12.07 44.13 95.74
C PRO A 72 -10.84 44.44 94.89
N VAL A 73 -11.06 44.96 93.67
CA VAL A 73 -10.00 45.30 92.72
C VAL A 73 -10.07 46.79 92.35
N SER A 74 -8.92 47.43 92.17
CA SER A 74 -8.82 48.79 91.61
C SER A 74 -7.89 48.84 90.40
N LEU A 75 -8.19 49.74 89.45
CA LEU A 75 -7.30 50.08 88.34
C LEU A 75 -6.18 51.00 88.85
N VAL A 76 -4.91 50.63 88.58
CA VAL A 76 -3.70 51.28 89.14
C VAL A 76 -2.96 52.13 88.11
N SER A 77 -2.94 51.69 86.84
CA SER A 77 -2.42 52.49 85.73
C SER A 77 -3.00 52.00 84.41
N VAL A 78 -3.22 52.93 83.48
CA VAL A 78 -3.36 52.67 82.05
C VAL A 78 -2.25 53.43 81.34
N LYS A 79 -1.62 52.83 80.32
CA LYS A 79 -0.50 53.42 79.57
C LYS A 79 -0.58 53.11 78.09
N ALA A 80 -0.26 54.08 77.24
CA ALA A 80 -0.12 53.87 75.81
C ALA A 80 1.06 52.96 75.48
N LEU A 81 0.86 52.03 74.55
CA LEU A 81 1.90 51.20 73.93
C LEU A 81 2.17 51.62 72.47
N THR A 82 1.14 52.13 71.77
CA THR A 82 1.24 52.67 70.41
C THR A 82 1.93 54.03 70.41
N GLU A 83 2.97 54.21 69.59
CA GLU A 83 3.61 55.52 69.41
C GLU A 83 2.64 56.48 68.69
N GLY A 84 2.34 57.62 69.31
CA GLY A 84 1.32 58.57 68.85
C GLY A 84 0.11 58.68 69.80
N CYS A 85 -0.23 57.61 70.51
CA CYS A 85 -1.33 57.63 71.49
C CYS A 85 -0.91 58.25 72.83
N PRO A 86 -1.74 59.12 73.46
CA PRO A 86 -1.46 59.68 74.79
C PRO A 86 -1.82 58.70 75.92
N ASP A 87 -1.11 58.77 77.07
CA ASP A 87 -1.55 58.06 78.29
C ASP A 87 -2.96 58.57 78.72
N PRO A 88 -3.97 57.69 78.86
CA PRO A 88 -5.36 58.11 79.08
C PRO A 88 -5.67 58.40 80.55
N VAL A 89 -6.73 59.18 80.78
CA VAL A 89 -7.29 59.41 82.12
C VAL A 89 -8.09 58.17 82.54
N PHE A 90 -7.98 57.73 83.79
CA PHE A 90 -8.64 56.50 84.25
C PHE A 90 -9.25 56.60 85.66
N ASP A 91 -10.35 55.87 85.87
CA ASP A 91 -11.07 55.77 87.13
C ASP A 91 -10.72 54.47 87.87
N GLN A 92 -10.20 54.62 89.09
CA GLN A 92 -9.69 53.51 89.89
C GLN A 92 -10.77 52.58 90.43
N GLU A 93 -12.00 53.08 90.65
CA GLU A 93 -13.10 52.34 91.28
C GLU A 93 -14.12 51.84 90.25
N LYS A 94 -14.38 52.59 89.18
CA LYS A 94 -15.23 52.12 88.06
C LYS A 94 -14.54 51.12 87.15
N LEU A 95 -13.20 51.06 87.18
CA LEU A 95 -12.38 50.28 86.24
C LEU A 95 -12.56 50.76 84.79
N THR A 96 -12.55 52.07 84.57
CA THR A 96 -12.75 52.70 83.24
C THR A 96 -11.58 53.61 82.85
N PHE A 97 -11.42 53.92 81.57
CA PHE A 97 -10.51 54.96 81.09
C PHE A 97 -11.02 55.67 79.84
N ASP A 98 -10.64 56.94 79.69
CA ASP A 98 -11.17 57.86 78.68
C ASP A 98 -10.18 57.97 77.52
N VAL A 99 -10.62 57.70 76.29
CA VAL A 99 -9.78 57.71 75.08
C VAL A 99 -9.81 59.09 74.42
N VAL A 100 -8.72 59.45 73.74
CA VAL A 100 -8.61 60.69 72.96
C VAL A 100 -8.43 60.35 71.49
N ASN A 101 -9.35 60.83 70.65
CA ASN A 101 -9.28 60.69 69.19
C ASN A 101 -7.95 61.25 68.65
N ASN A 102 -7.35 60.56 67.68
CA ASN A 102 -6.06 60.87 67.09
C ASN A 102 -5.89 60.22 65.69
N ASP A 103 -4.97 60.77 64.92
CA ASP A 103 -4.75 60.50 63.48
C ASP A 103 -4.49 59.02 63.11
N LEU A 104 -4.28 58.12 64.07
CA LEU A 104 -4.03 56.69 63.82
C LEU A 104 -5.31 55.84 63.78
N ASN A 105 -6.44 56.32 64.29
CA ASN A 105 -7.70 55.57 64.42
C ASN A 105 -7.61 54.24 65.24
N TYR A 106 -6.48 53.94 65.89
CA TYR A 106 -6.36 52.87 66.88
C TYR A 106 -5.35 53.22 67.99
N CYS A 107 -5.52 52.61 69.16
CA CYS A 107 -4.56 52.69 70.26
C CYS A 107 -4.50 51.40 71.09
N ALA A 108 -3.30 50.94 71.45
CA ALA A 108 -3.09 49.86 72.41
C ALA A 108 -2.73 50.42 73.79
N TYR A 109 -3.48 50.02 74.83
CA TYR A 109 -3.28 50.51 76.21
C TYR A 109 -3.00 49.38 77.20
N GLN A 110 -1.80 49.33 77.79
CA GLN A 110 -1.52 48.42 78.90
C GLN A 110 -2.23 48.93 80.16
N TYR A 111 -3.21 48.17 80.65
CA TYR A 111 -3.87 48.41 81.92
C TYR A 111 -3.30 47.50 83.01
N THR A 112 -3.25 47.98 84.25
CA THR A 112 -2.74 47.24 85.41
C THR A 112 -3.69 47.42 86.58
N VAL A 113 -4.12 46.32 87.18
CA VAL A 113 -5.08 46.28 88.29
C VAL A 113 -4.43 45.68 89.53
N LYS A 114 -5.04 45.92 90.70
CA LYS A 114 -4.58 45.44 91.99
C LYS A 114 -5.75 44.97 92.84
N ASN A 115 -5.67 43.78 93.42
CA ASN A 115 -6.62 43.34 94.44
C ASN A 115 -6.25 43.91 95.83
N HIS A 116 -7.24 44.04 96.70
CA HIS A 116 -7.08 44.57 98.06
C HIS A 116 -7.48 43.51 99.07
N SER A 117 -6.47 42.88 99.66
CA SER A 117 -6.61 41.84 100.67
C SER A 117 -6.80 42.43 102.07
N SER A 118 -6.83 41.57 103.09
CA SER A 118 -6.89 42.00 104.51
C SER A 118 -5.67 42.82 104.96
N LYS A 119 -4.57 42.82 104.19
CA LYS A 119 -3.39 43.66 104.40
C LYS A 119 -2.69 44.04 103.10
N ALA A 120 -2.37 45.32 102.94
CA ALA A 120 -1.69 45.84 101.75
C ALA A 120 -0.29 45.28 101.43
N GLU A 121 0.29 44.44 102.30
CA GLU A 121 1.55 43.73 102.08
C GLU A 121 1.40 42.40 101.31
N TYR A 122 0.19 41.87 101.16
CA TYR A 122 -0.07 40.60 100.45
C TYR A 122 -0.72 40.79 99.08
N ASP A 123 -1.32 41.97 98.85
CA ASP A 123 -1.97 42.39 97.61
C ASP A 123 -1.14 42.10 96.35
N LYS A 124 -1.83 41.75 95.28
CA LYS A 124 -1.23 41.35 93.99
C LYS A 124 -1.70 42.27 92.87
N THR A 125 -0.80 42.51 91.93
CA THR A 125 -1.06 43.23 90.68
C THR A 125 -1.07 42.26 89.51
N ALA A 126 -1.92 42.53 88.52
CA ALA A 126 -1.86 41.90 87.20
C ALA A 126 -2.07 42.95 86.10
N SER A 127 -1.52 42.69 84.92
CA SER A 127 -1.54 43.62 83.78
C SER A 127 -1.98 42.92 82.51
N SER A 128 -2.76 43.60 81.68
CA SER A 128 -3.12 43.15 80.33
C SER A 128 -3.30 44.37 79.41
N ILE A 129 -3.78 44.19 78.19
CA ILE A 129 -3.87 45.24 77.17
C ILE A 129 -5.31 45.39 76.67
N SER A 130 -5.79 46.63 76.61
CA SER A 130 -7.03 47.01 75.93
C SER A 130 -6.66 47.73 74.63
N TYR A 131 -7.04 47.15 73.51
CA TYR A 131 -6.97 47.78 72.19
C TYR A 131 -8.23 48.59 71.97
N ILE A 132 -8.09 49.73 71.32
CA ILE A 132 -9.19 50.61 70.95
C ILE A 132 -9.12 50.82 69.45
N VAL A 133 -10.25 50.60 68.78
CA VAL A 133 -10.49 51.00 67.38
C VAL A 133 -11.41 52.20 67.42
N MET A 134 -11.08 53.25 66.69
CA MET A 134 -11.91 54.46 66.54
C MET A 134 -12.33 54.54 65.08
N SER A 135 -13.63 54.60 64.82
CA SER A 135 -14.17 54.52 63.46
C SER A 135 -15.34 55.47 63.25
N GLU A 136 -15.45 56.03 62.04
CA GLU A 136 -16.60 56.81 61.59
C GLU A 136 -17.79 55.92 61.16
N THR A 137 -17.64 54.59 61.12
CA THR A 137 -18.67 53.63 60.65
C THR A 137 -19.08 52.57 61.68
N GLY A 138 -18.87 52.86 62.97
CA GLY A 138 -19.56 52.25 64.11
C GLY A 138 -19.24 50.80 64.48
N GLN A 139 -19.39 49.84 63.55
CA GLN A 139 -19.18 48.40 63.81
C GLN A 139 -18.40 47.65 62.73
N HIS A 140 -18.41 48.07 61.46
CA HIS A 140 -17.82 47.29 60.35
C HIS A 140 -16.31 47.56 60.12
N SER A 141 -15.60 48.03 61.14
CA SER A 141 -14.14 48.22 61.14
C SER A 141 -13.35 47.05 61.72
N ILE A 142 -14.00 45.94 62.08
CA ILE A 142 -13.34 44.70 62.52
C ILE A 142 -13.55 43.62 61.45
N LEU A 143 -12.49 42.90 61.09
CA LEU A 143 -12.50 41.75 60.18
C LEU A 143 -12.58 40.45 60.97
N ASP A 144 -13.06 39.35 60.34
CA ASP A 144 -13.07 38.02 60.96
C ASP A 144 -11.67 37.66 61.55
N PRO A 145 -11.63 36.99 62.72
CA PRO A 145 -10.39 36.47 63.26
C PRO A 145 -9.75 35.42 62.35
N LEU A 146 -8.42 35.46 62.25
CA LEU A 146 -7.63 34.39 61.63
C LEU A 146 -6.89 33.60 62.71
N SER A 147 -6.92 32.27 62.61
CA SER A 147 -6.13 31.35 63.43
C SER A 147 -4.91 30.84 62.63
N ALA A 148 -3.80 30.55 63.30
CA ALA A 148 -2.67 29.87 62.68
C ALA A 148 -1.78 29.14 63.70
N SER A 149 -0.96 28.19 63.24
CA SER A 149 0.04 27.49 64.06
C SER A 149 1.39 27.39 63.33
N VAL A 150 2.49 27.45 64.08
CA VAL A 150 3.87 27.40 63.55
C VAL A 150 4.85 26.83 64.59
N THR A 151 5.97 26.26 64.15
CA THR A 151 7.03 25.81 65.07
C THR A 151 8.02 26.94 65.41
N VAL A 152 8.57 26.95 66.61
CA VAL A 152 9.57 27.93 67.05
C VAL A 152 10.82 27.90 66.16
N GLY A 153 11.25 29.08 65.69
CA GLY A 153 12.34 29.25 64.74
C GLY A 153 11.95 29.14 63.27
N GLU A 154 10.70 28.83 62.94
CA GLU A 154 10.18 28.85 61.56
C GLU A 154 9.50 30.20 61.21
N SER A 155 9.22 30.38 59.92
CA SER A 155 8.55 31.55 59.36
C SER A 155 7.19 31.15 58.77
N LEU A 156 6.14 31.86 59.15
CA LEU A 156 4.78 31.73 58.65
C LEU A 156 4.48 32.88 57.69
N SER A 157 3.83 32.62 56.57
CA SER A 157 3.41 33.62 55.58
C SER A 157 1.92 33.46 55.33
N ILE A 158 1.15 34.52 55.56
CA ILE A 158 -0.31 34.50 55.58
C ILE A 158 -0.83 35.46 54.52
N ASP A 159 -1.68 34.98 53.61
CA ASP A 159 -2.25 35.77 52.53
C ASP A 159 -3.65 36.25 52.92
N LEU A 160 -3.73 37.49 53.41
CA LEU A 160 -4.98 38.04 53.95
C LEU A 160 -6.12 38.04 52.93
N LYS A 161 -5.83 38.08 51.62
CA LYS A 161 -6.87 38.08 50.58
C LYS A 161 -7.42 36.68 50.31
N ASN A 162 -6.61 35.64 50.48
CA ASN A 162 -7.10 34.26 50.43
C ASN A 162 -7.80 33.85 51.74
N GLU A 163 -7.23 34.17 52.90
CA GLU A 163 -7.79 33.75 54.21
C GLU A 163 -9.14 34.44 54.52
N LEU A 164 -9.26 35.75 54.26
CA LEU A 164 -10.53 36.47 54.45
C LEU A 164 -11.53 36.26 53.30
N GLY A 165 -11.07 35.82 52.13
CA GLY A 165 -11.88 35.60 50.94
C GLY A 165 -12.78 36.78 50.60
N ALA A 166 -14.10 36.57 50.65
CA ALA A 166 -15.12 37.58 50.36
C ALA A 166 -15.18 38.75 51.36
N GLN A 167 -14.53 38.63 52.54
CA GLN A 167 -14.43 39.72 53.51
C GLN A 167 -13.23 40.64 53.29
N PHE A 168 -12.27 40.28 52.42
CA PHE A 168 -11.26 41.23 51.96
C PHE A 168 -11.97 42.22 51.01
N PRO A 169 -12.23 43.48 51.41
CA PRO A 169 -13.05 44.36 50.60
C PRO A 169 -12.25 44.90 49.42
N ASP A 170 -12.91 45.13 48.29
CA ASP A 170 -12.27 45.78 47.14
C ASP A 170 -11.85 47.23 47.46
N ASP A 171 -10.80 47.69 46.78
CA ASP A 171 -10.10 48.96 46.98
C ASP A 171 -9.48 49.21 48.38
N PHE A 172 -9.52 48.23 49.30
CA PHE A 172 -8.73 48.25 50.54
C PHE A 172 -7.33 47.63 50.35
N TYR A 173 -6.34 48.13 51.10
CA TYR A 173 -4.95 47.66 51.05
C TYR A 173 -4.29 47.59 52.45
N LEU A 174 -3.39 46.63 52.64
CA LEU A 174 -2.68 46.36 53.89
C LEU A 174 -1.72 47.52 54.27
N GLN A 175 -1.76 47.92 55.54
CA GLN A 175 -0.79 48.87 56.12
C GLN A 175 0.52 48.17 56.54
N ASP A 176 1.63 48.91 56.56
CA ASP A 176 2.95 48.37 56.95
C ASP A 176 3.04 48.04 58.46
N ASP A 177 2.28 48.77 59.29
CA ASP A 177 2.31 48.68 60.75
C ASP A 177 1.51 47.47 61.30
N VAL A 178 2.10 46.28 61.24
CA VAL A 178 1.58 45.08 61.92
C VAL A 178 2.20 44.93 63.31
N TYR A 179 1.36 44.90 64.35
CA TYR A 179 1.82 44.87 65.75
C TYR A 179 1.82 43.46 66.34
N ILE A 180 2.96 43.07 66.92
CA ILE A 180 3.16 41.75 67.54
C ILE A 180 2.87 41.81 69.03
N LEU A 181 1.99 40.95 69.50
CA LEU A 181 1.54 40.84 70.89
C LEU A 181 1.94 39.47 71.42
N GLY A 182 3.20 39.36 71.84
CA GLY A 182 3.84 38.09 72.16
C GLY A 182 5.34 38.16 71.90
N SER A 183 5.85 37.17 71.16
CA SER A 183 7.27 37.10 70.78
C SER A 183 7.43 36.81 69.29
N GLY A 184 8.48 37.32 68.66
CA GLY A 184 8.74 37.12 67.23
C GLY A 184 9.04 38.41 66.49
N LYS A 185 9.06 38.32 65.15
CA LYS A 185 9.23 39.46 64.24
C LYS A 185 8.27 39.32 63.06
N VAL A 186 7.68 40.43 62.64
CA VAL A 186 6.73 40.50 61.53
C VAL A 186 7.22 41.49 60.49
N THR A 187 6.88 41.23 59.24
CA THR A 187 7.11 42.09 58.07
C THR A 187 5.94 41.92 57.10
N THR A 188 5.57 42.98 56.39
CA THR A 188 4.46 42.94 55.41
C THR A 188 4.96 42.77 53.97
N ASP A 189 4.08 42.29 53.09
CA ASP A 189 4.11 42.67 51.67
C ASP A 189 2.76 43.27 51.30
N ILE A 190 2.70 44.60 51.33
CA ILE A 190 1.52 45.42 50.99
C ILE A 190 1.00 45.11 49.58
N THR A 191 1.87 44.76 48.63
CA THR A 191 1.49 44.55 47.22
C THR A 191 0.70 43.26 47.04
N ASN A 192 1.01 42.25 47.85
CA ASN A 192 0.40 40.93 47.82
C ASN A 192 -0.49 40.66 49.06
N SER A 193 -0.74 41.68 49.89
CA SER A 193 -1.48 41.59 51.17
C SER A 193 -0.99 40.50 52.12
N LEU A 194 0.33 40.26 52.15
CA LEU A 194 0.92 39.20 52.99
C LEU A 194 1.37 39.72 54.34
N VAL A 195 1.10 38.94 55.39
CA VAL A 195 1.70 39.10 56.72
C VAL A 195 2.71 37.96 56.94
N ILE A 196 3.99 38.29 57.11
CA ILE A 196 5.07 37.33 57.27
C ILE A 196 5.60 37.40 58.70
N TYR A 197 5.34 36.36 59.50
CA TYR A 197 5.72 36.25 60.90
C TYR A 197 6.86 35.24 61.10
N ASN A 198 7.70 35.49 62.10
CA ASN A 198 8.87 34.68 62.44
C ASN A 198 8.85 34.40 63.94
N ALA A 199 8.78 33.12 64.31
CA ALA A 199 8.55 32.69 65.68
C ALA A 199 9.85 32.69 66.52
N ASP A 200 10.01 33.65 67.43
CA ASP A 200 11.21 33.74 68.30
C ASP A 200 11.11 32.90 69.60
N SER A 201 9.91 32.57 70.09
CA SER A 201 9.70 31.76 71.31
C SER A 201 8.33 31.09 71.34
N VAL A 202 8.26 29.97 72.06
CA VAL A 202 7.06 29.14 72.27
C VAL A 202 6.00 29.86 73.11
N GLY A 203 4.72 29.66 72.76
CA GLY A 203 3.55 30.27 73.40
C GLY A 203 2.58 30.82 72.35
N ILE A 204 1.62 31.66 72.77
CA ILE A 204 0.71 32.34 71.83
C ILE A 204 1.24 33.73 71.50
N THR A 205 1.16 34.12 70.23
CA THR A 205 1.47 35.47 69.75
C THR A 205 0.36 35.96 68.82
N ARG A 206 -0.18 37.16 69.06
CA ARG A 206 -1.12 37.80 68.12
C ARG A 206 -0.42 38.80 67.21
N LEU A 207 -0.90 38.91 65.98
CA LEU A 207 -0.55 39.93 65.00
C LEU A 207 -1.78 40.81 64.75
N MET A 208 -1.73 42.09 65.10
CA MET A 208 -2.77 43.07 64.73
C MET A 208 -2.40 43.71 63.40
N TYR A 209 -3.30 43.71 62.42
CA TYR A 209 -3.09 44.35 61.11
C TYR A 209 -4.26 45.27 60.76
N SER A 210 -4.04 46.22 59.85
CA SER A 210 -5.09 47.09 59.34
C SER A 210 -5.09 47.15 57.81
N LEU A 211 -6.29 47.31 57.25
CA LEU A 211 -6.53 47.62 55.84
C LEU A 211 -7.11 49.04 55.76
N HIS A 212 -6.64 49.85 54.82
CA HIS A 212 -7.13 51.22 54.59
C HIS A 212 -7.65 51.39 53.17
N ASN A 213 -8.52 52.38 52.95
CA ASN A 213 -8.99 52.78 51.62
C ASN A 213 -8.72 54.29 51.41
N GLU A 214 -7.81 54.63 50.49
CA GLU A 214 -7.42 56.03 50.19
C GLU A 214 -8.58 56.92 49.71
N ILE A 215 -9.65 56.34 49.18
CA ILE A 215 -10.75 57.06 48.54
C ILE A 215 -11.83 57.40 49.55
N THR A 216 -12.17 56.46 50.44
CA THR A 216 -13.18 56.67 51.49
C THR A 216 -12.58 57.13 52.82
N ASN A 217 -11.24 57.07 52.98
CA ASN A 217 -10.52 57.27 54.24
C ASN A 217 -10.88 56.25 55.35
N GLU A 218 -11.60 55.17 54.99
CA GLU A 218 -12.03 54.14 55.93
C GLU A 218 -10.87 53.23 56.33
N THR A 219 -10.92 52.74 57.57
CA THR A 219 -9.96 51.78 58.10
C THR A 219 -10.68 50.58 58.72
N LYS A 220 -10.21 49.38 58.36
CA LYS A 220 -10.61 48.09 58.93
C LYS A 220 -9.40 47.49 59.64
N ILE A 221 -9.63 46.76 60.72
CA ILE A 221 -8.60 46.13 61.55
C ILE A 221 -8.94 44.66 61.70
N GLY A 222 -7.96 43.80 61.49
CA GLY A 222 -8.08 42.37 61.77
C GLY A 222 -6.97 41.92 62.71
N TYR A 223 -7.05 40.66 63.12
CA TYR A 223 -6.00 40.05 63.90
C TYR A 223 -5.82 38.58 63.58
N ILE A 224 -4.59 38.13 63.75
CA ILE A 224 -4.16 36.76 63.54
C ILE A 224 -3.64 36.24 64.87
N ASP A 225 -4.28 35.21 65.42
CA ASP A 225 -3.80 34.51 66.60
C ASP A 225 -2.93 33.32 66.18
N VAL A 226 -1.63 33.39 66.51
CA VAL A 226 -0.62 32.41 66.10
C VAL A 226 -0.16 31.59 67.30
N ALA A 227 -0.39 30.27 67.25
CA ALA A 227 0.16 29.31 68.19
C ALA A 227 1.62 28.98 67.80
N VAL A 228 2.55 29.12 68.73
CA VAL A 228 3.96 28.74 68.52
C VAL A 228 4.30 27.52 69.38
N SER A 229 4.55 26.40 68.71
CA SER A 229 4.91 25.12 69.35
C SER A 229 6.43 24.88 69.35
N ASP A 230 6.91 24.07 70.29
CA ASP A 230 8.32 23.67 70.37
C ASP A 230 8.69 22.61 69.32
N VAL A 231 9.95 22.55 68.89
CA VAL A 231 10.47 21.56 67.92
C VAL A 231 10.64 20.14 68.50
N GLY A 232 10.25 19.96 69.78
CA GLY A 232 10.50 18.75 70.57
C GLY A 232 9.29 17.85 70.82
N ASN A 233 8.07 18.33 70.56
CA ASN A 233 6.82 17.56 70.63
C ASN A 233 6.08 17.63 69.30
N THR A 234 5.03 16.82 69.10
CA THR A 234 4.09 17.13 68.03
C THR A 234 3.25 18.33 68.46
N MET A 235 2.91 19.24 67.54
CA MET A 235 1.94 20.28 67.88
C MET A 235 0.53 19.66 67.91
N PRO A 236 -0.31 20.00 68.89
CA PRO A 236 -1.73 19.70 68.81
C PRO A 236 -2.36 20.45 67.64
N GLU A 237 -3.54 20.02 67.23
CA GLU A 237 -4.34 20.69 66.20
C GLU A 237 -5.71 21.08 66.81
N ALA A 238 -6.21 22.24 66.40
CA ALA A 238 -7.54 22.74 66.72
C ALA A 238 -8.19 23.23 65.42
N ASP A 239 -9.44 22.84 65.17
CA ASP A 239 -10.19 23.19 63.97
C ASP A 239 -11.08 24.42 64.23
N ASP A 240 -11.20 25.31 63.24
CA ASP A 240 -12.21 26.38 63.24
C ASP A 240 -13.58 25.79 62.87
N PHE A 241 -14.66 26.10 63.62
CA PHE A 241 -15.95 25.44 63.43
C PHE A 241 -17.20 26.29 63.73
N ALA A 242 -18.32 25.91 63.11
CA ALA A 242 -19.64 26.46 63.44
C ALA A 242 -20.14 25.85 64.76
N GLY A 243 -20.36 26.69 65.76
CA GLY A 243 -20.89 26.32 67.07
C GLY A 243 -22.43 26.26 67.08
N PRO A 244 -23.05 26.32 68.28
CA PRO A 244 -24.50 26.31 68.39
C PRO A 244 -25.16 27.51 67.68
N GLU A 245 -26.10 27.20 66.80
CA GLU A 245 -27.02 28.16 66.22
C GLU A 245 -28.23 28.41 67.15
N ASN A 246 -28.93 29.52 66.93
CA ASN A 246 -30.21 29.86 67.56
C ASN A 246 -30.13 29.90 69.11
N VAL A 247 -29.02 30.42 69.63
CA VAL A 247 -28.83 30.66 71.07
C VAL A 247 -29.72 31.81 71.51
N ALA A 248 -30.56 31.60 72.51
CA ALA A 248 -31.45 32.65 73.01
C ALA A 248 -30.71 33.68 73.87
N LEU A 249 -31.06 34.96 73.71
CA LEU A 249 -30.50 36.10 74.45
C LEU A 249 -30.41 35.84 75.96
N ASN A 250 -29.27 36.20 76.55
CA ASN A 250 -28.94 36.07 77.98
C ASN A 250 -28.92 34.63 78.53
N THR A 251 -28.76 33.62 77.66
CA THR A 251 -28.60 32.20 78.07
C THR A 251 -27.12 31.85 78.22
N GLU A 252 -26.74 31.21 79.34
CA GLU A 252 -25.45 30.52 79.44
C GLU A 252 -25.53 29.12 78.79
N ILE A 253 -24.60 28.83 77.89
CA ILE A 253 -24.39 27.50 77.28
C ILE A 253 -22.97 27.01 77.56
N GLU A 254 -22.78 25.69 77.71
CA GLU A 254 -21.45 25.08 77.76
C GLU A 254 -21.13 24.41 76.41
N ILE A 255 -19.94 24.69 75.88
CA ILE A 255 -19.40 24.15 74.63
C ILE A 255 -18.17 23.30 74.95
N ASP A 256 -18.09 22.12 74.33
CA ASP A 256 -16.96 21.18 74.47
C ASP A 256 -16.30 21.02 73.09
N VAL A 257 -15.07 21.51 72.95
CA VAL A 257 -14.36 21.43 71.66
C VAL A 257 -13.81 20.01 71.38
N ASN A 258 -13.88 19.12 72.38
CA ASN A 258 -13.56 17.69 72.25
C ASN A 258 -14.81 16.81 72.38
N ASP A 259 -15.95 17.29 71.88
CA ASP A 259 -17.17 16.49 71.74
C ASP A 259 -16.88 15.14 71.05
N PRO A 260 -17.37 13.99 71.59
CA PRO A 260 -17.13 12.68 71.01
C PRO A 260 -17.58 12.46 69.56
N LEU A 261 -18.49 13.28 69.02
CA LEU A 261 -19.02 13.14 67.66
C LEU A 261 -18.15 13.86 66.61
N HIS A 262 -17.70 15.08 66.89
CA HIS A 262 -17.01 15.94 65.92
C HIS A 262 -15.51 16.10 66.18
N ARG A 263 -15.08 16.19 67.46
CA ARG A 263 -13.68 16.33 67.91
C ARG A 263 -12.87 17.41 67.18
N HIS A 264 -13.19 18.68 67.45
CA HIS A 264 -12.49 19.84 66.89
C HIS A 264 -11.08 20.06 67.46
N ILE A 265 -10.58 19.20 68.35
CA ILE A 265 -9.19 19.19 68.79
C ILE A 265 -8.61 17.78 68.71
N ARG A 266 -7.34 17.68 68.31
CA ARG A 266 -6.61 16.41 68.23
C ARG A 266 -5.13 16.57 68.56
N ASP A 267 -4.53 15.46 68.97
CA ASP A 267 -3.10 15.30 69.12
C ASP A 267 -2.68 14.01 68.41
N LEU A 268 -1.50 14.00 67.78
CA LEU A 268 -1.02 12.90 66.94
C LEU A 268 -0.11 11.90 67.70
N ASP A 269 0.52 12.31 68.80
CA ASP A 269 1.23 11.40 69.72
C ASP A 269 0.41 11.05 70.98
N GLY A 270 -0.60 11.86 71.28
CA GLY A 270 -1.73 11.54 72.15
C GLY A 270 -1.62 12.09 73.56
N ASP A 271 -0.88 13.17 73.77
CA ASP A 271 -0.79 13.84 75.06
C ASP A 271 -2.13 14.51 75.49
N PRO A 272 -2.33 14.78 76.81
CA PRO A 272 -3.61 15.28 77.32
C PRO A 272 -3.83 16.75 76.98
N LEU A 273 -4.89 17.05 76.24
CA LEU A 273 -5.22 18.42 75.84
C LEU A 273 -6.03 19.17 76.91
N GLN A 274 -5.61 20.40 77.23
CA GLN A 274 -6.35 21.35 78.05
C GLN A 274 -6.73 22.59 77.23
N LEU A 275 -7.99 23.02 77.31
CA LEU A 275 -8.43 24.37 76.94
C LEU A 275 -8.02 25.33 78.06
N THR A 276 -6.99 26.13 77.83
CA THR A 276 -6.34 26.97 78.85
C THR A 276 -6.91 28.38 78.95
N ASP A 277 -7.37 28.94 77.83
CA ASP A 277 -8.05 30.24 77.77
C ASP A 277 -9.08 30.32 76.64
N VAL A 278 -9.97 31.30 76.74
CA VAL A 278 -11.05 31.58 75.79
C VAL A 278 -11.39 33.08 75.83
N TYR A 279 -11.72 33.67 74.68
CA TYR A 279 -12.08 35.08 74.59
C TYR A 279 -12.99 35.39 73.40
N VAL A 280 -13.72 36.49 73.52
CA VAL A 280 -14.60 37.10 72.53
C VAL A 280 -14.37 38.62 72.61
N TYR A 281 -14.44 39.34 71.49
CA TYR A 281 -14.13 40.77 71.47
C TYR A 281 -15.34 41.70 71.41
N ASN A 282 -16.54 41.18 71.18
CA ASN A 282 -17.76 41.95 71.39
C ASN A 282 -18.08 42.05 72.89
N ASP A 283 -18.12 43.28 73.43
CA ASP A 283 -18.52 43.60 74.81
C ASP A 283 -19.95 43.14 75.17
N GLU A 284 -20.76 42.70 74.20
CA GLU A 284 -22.11 42.16 74.38
C GLU A 284 -22.10 40.67 74.82
N ALA A 285 -20.98 39.97 74.67
CA ALA A 285 -20.82 38.59 75.13
C ALA A 285 -20.05 38.46 76.47
N ASP A 286 -20.05 37.25 77.02
CA ASP A 286 -19.21 36.80 78.14
C ASP A 286 -18.75 35.36 77.86
N VAL A 287 -17.46 35.07 78.02
CA VAL A 287 -16.89 33.73 77.83
C VAL A 287 -15.87 33.36 78.89
N ARG A 288 -15.91 32.10 79.32
CA ARG A 288 -15.08 31.60 80.43
C ARG A 288 -14.81 30.10 80.34
N VAL A 289 -13.54 29.70 80.47
CA VAL A 289 -13.12 28.30 80.61
C VAL A 289 -13.89 27.64 81.77
N SER A 290 -14.53 26.48 81.54
CA SER A 290 -15.38 25.82 82.54
C SER A 290 -14.61 25.43 83.80
N SER A 291 -13.37 24.93 83.65
CA SER A 291 -12.46 24.64 84.77
C SER A 291 -10.98 24.84 84.40
N ARG A 292 -10.41 26.00 84.76
CA ARG A 292 -8.95 26.25 84.65
C ARG A 292 -8.09 25.38 85.60
N MET A 293 -8.71 24.65 86.53
CA MET A 293 -8.04 23.79 87.51
C MET A 293 -8.04 22.30 87.13
N ASP A 294 -8.74 21.91 86.07
CA ASP A 294 -8.72 20.55 85.52
C ASP A 294 -7.87 20.54 84.24
N PHE A 295 -6.78 19.76 84.28
CA PHE A 295 -5.81 19.65 83.20
C PHE A 295 -6.31 18.86 81.97
N ASN A 296 -7.55 18.37 81.99
CA ASN A 296 -8.23 17.72 80.86
C ASN A 296 -9.51 18.47 80.45
N ASN A 297 -9.73 19.69 80.94
CA ASN A 297 -10.90 20.50 80.60
C ASN A 297 -10.82 20.96 79.14
N THR A 298 -11.72 20.47 78.29
CA THR A 298 -11.88 20.87 76.87
C THR A 298 -13.07 21.82 76.66
N LYS A 299 -13.49 22.49 77.74
CA LYS A 299 -14.80 23.14 77.85
C LYS A 299 -14.75 24.62 78.20
N PHE A 300 -15.68 25.38 77.65
CA PHE A 300 -15.95 26.75 78.05
C PHE A 300 -17.45 27.05 78.06
N ILE A 301 -17.82 28.14 78.73
CA ILE A 301 -19.18 28.66 78.80
C ILE A 301 -19.26 29.99 78.05
N PHE A 302 -20.34 30.18 77.30
CA PHE A 302 -20.67 31.39 76.53
C PHE A 302 -22.05 31.93 76.93
N SER A 303 -22.22 33.25 76.89
CA SER A 303 -23.53 33.92 76.85
C SER A 303 -23.43 35.27 76.12
N ALA A 304 -24.56 35.79 75.64
CA ALA A 304 -24.62 37.08 74.94
C ALA A 304 -25.88 37.88 75.28
N THR A 305 -25.74 39.22 75.32
CA THR A 305 -26.84 40.15 75.68
C THR A 305 -27.56 40.76 74.48
N LYS A 306 -26.96 40.72 73.28
CA LYS A 306 -27.57 41.11 71.99
C LYS A 306 -27.59 39.94 71.01
N ALA A 307 -28.44 40.03 69.99
CA ALA A 307 -28.47 39.10 68.87
C ALA A 307 -27.27 39.32 67.94
N GLY A 308 -27.03 38.37 67.03
CA GLY A 308 -25.95 38.42 66.04
C GLY A 308 -24.98 37.25 66.17
N VAL A 309 -23.85 37.36 65.46
CA VAL A 309 -22.80 36.33 65.39
C VAL A 309 -21.63 36.70 66.30
N TYR A 310 -21.08 35.71 66.99
CA TYR A 310 -19.98 35.87 67.94
C TYR A 310 -18.88 34.84 67.67
N ASP A 311 -17.71 35.31 67.27
CA ASP A 311 -16.53 34.46 67.14
C ASP A 311 -15.78 34.38 68.46
N VAL A 312 -15.71 33.16 68.98
CA VAL A 312 -15.04 32.86 70.24
C VAL A 312 -13.77 32.07 69.94
N THR A 313 -12.61 32.67 70.18
CA THR A 313 -11.34 31.98 70.02
C THR A 313 -11.00 31.19 71.28
N TYR A 314 -10.52 29.95 71.11
CA TYR A 314 -10.15 29.04 72.19
C TYR A 314 -8.70 28.56 72.04
N MET A 315 -7.98 28.45 73.16
CA MET A 315 -6.55 28.07 73.21
C MET A 315 -6.37 26.68 73.82
N ILE A 316 -5.60 25.82 73.13
CA ILE A 316 -5.29 24.44 73.54
C ILE A 316 -3.80 24.30 73.88
N TYR A 317 -3.50 23.50 74.92
CA TYR A 317 -2.15 23.17 75.38
C TYR A 317 -2.02 21.67 75.71
N ASP A 318 -0.85 21.09 75.40
CA ASP A 318 -0.52 19.65 75.51
C ASP A 318 0.28 19.25 76.77
N HIS A 319 0.68 20.24 77.59
CA HIS A 319 1.63 20.08 78.72
C HIS A 319 3.07 19.66 78.33
N LYS A 320 3.45 19.77 77.05
CA LYS A 320 4.80 19.52 76.49
C LYS A 320 5.44 20.68 75.76
N ASN A 321 4.72 21.78 75.55
CA ASN A 321 5.10 22.98 74.77
C ASN A 321 4.54 23.00 73.33
N GLY A 322 3.58 22.15 73.00
CA GLY A 322 2.71 22.30 71.84
C GLY A 322 1.47 23.15 72.20
N PHE A 323 1.12 24.06 71.30
CA PHE A 323 -0.05 24.94 71.42
C PHE A 323 -0.84 24.91 70.11
N ALA A 324 -2.17 25.00 70.23
CA ALA A 324 -3.09 25.20 69.11
C ALA A 324 -4.14 26.25 69.45
N ILE A 325 -4.73 26.85 68.43
CA ILE A 325 -5.79 27.84 68.52
C ILE A 325 -6.86 27.47 67.50
N GLY A 326 -8.12 27.58 67.90
CA GLY A 326 -9.26 27.53 66.98
C GLY A 326 -10.30 28.58 67.33
N ILE A 327 -11.26 28.77 66.44
CA ILE A 327 -12.34 29.74 66.50
C ILE A 327 -13.67 28.97 66.42
N VAL A 328 -14.62 29.31 67.27
CA VAL A 328 -15.99 28.80 67.19
C VAL A 328 -16.99 29.94 67.02
N ARG A 329 -17.72 29.89 65.91
CA ARG A 329 -18.73 30.88 65.50
C ARG A 329 -20.09 30.52 66.10
N ILE A 330 -20.64 31.39 66.95
CA ILE A 330 -21.89 31.14 67.69
C ILE A 330 -22.95 32.15 67.26
N THR A 331 -24.15 31.68 66.92
CA THR A 331 -25.24 32.53 66.42
C THR A 331 -26.33 32.70 67.48
N VAL A 332 -26.63 33.95 67.81
CA VAL A 332 -27.59 34.35 68.85
C VAL A 332 -28.81 34.96 68.19
N GLU A 333 -29.99 34.35 68.41
CA GLU A 333 -31.21 34.68 67.68
C GLU A 333 -31.81 36.04 68.11
N GLY A 334 -32.26 36.82 67.12
CA GLY A 334 -32.98 38.07 67.31
C GLY A 334 -34.51 37.90 67.39
N PRO A 335 -35.27 38.99 67.57
CA PRO A 335 -36.72 38.96 67.42
C PRO A 335 -37.09 38.61 65.96
N ALA A 336 -38.11 37.76 65.78
CA ALA A 336 -38.57 37.37 64.45
C ALA A 336 -39.05 38.58 63.63
N LEU A 337 -38.60 38.69 62.37
CA LEU A 337 -38.90 39.85 61.53
C LEU A 337 -40.41 39.98 61.24
N PRO A 338 -40.96 41.21 61.28
CA PRO A 338 -42.37 41.44 61.03
C PRO A 338 -42.74 41.50 59.53
N TRP A 339 -41.74 41.59 58.63
CA TRP A 339 -41.90 41.57 57.17
C TRP A 339 -41.34 40.27 56.54
N HIS A 340 -41.86 39.92 55.37
CA HIS A 340 -41.61 38.65 54.67
C HIS A 340 -41.54 38.87 53.15
N ASP A 341 -41.06 37.87 52.40
CA ASP A 341 -41.07 37.84 50.94
C ASP A 341 -42.50 37.95 50.37
N ILE A 342 -42.67 38.55 49.19
CA ILE A 342 -43.98 38.88 48.60
C ILE A 342 -44.17 38.20 47.25
N THR A 343 -45.32 37.53 47.06
CA THR A 343 -45.76 37.02 45.75
C THR A 343 -46.98 37.78 45.25
N LEU A 344 -46.91 38.38 44.07
CA LEU A 344 -48.02 39.11 43.47
C LEU A 344 -49.10 38.16 42.93
N LEU A 345 -50.29 38.20 43.52
CA LEU A 345 -51.43 37.34 43.17
C LEU A 345 -51.94 37.49 41.73
N ALA A 346 -51.59 38.58 41.04
CA ALA A 346 -52.05 38.86 39.68
C ALA A 346 -51.42 37.93 38.62
N ASP A 347 -50.15 37.57 38.79
CA ASP A 347 -49.37 36.84 37.79
C ASP A 347 -48.18 36.02 38.33
N GLY A 348 -47.91 36.05 39.64
CA GLY A 348 -46.97 35.15 40.32
C GLY A 348 -45.54 35.68 40.50
N GLU A 349 -45.25 36.94 40.19
CA GLU A 349 -43.93 37.52 40.46
C GLU A 349 -43.60 37.48 41.97
N TYR A 350 -42.40 36.98 42.28
CA TYR A 350 -41.88 36.81 43.65
C TYR A 350 -40.74 37.78 43.93
N TYR A 351 -40.85 38.52 45.03
CA TYR A 351 -39.92 39.56 45.48
C TYR A 351 -39.40 39.23 46.88
N THR A 352 -38.10 39.36 47.10
CA THR A 352 -37.50 39.10 48.41
C THR A 352 -37.59 40.29 49.36
N ALA A 353 -37.84 40.01 50.63
CA ALA A 353 -37.76 40.95 51.72
C ALA A 353 -36.39 41.67 51.77
N PRO A 354 -36.36 42.96 52.14
CA PRO A 354 -35.14 43.61 52.61
C PRO A 354 -34.54 42.86 53.80
N LEU A 355 -33.21 42.81 53.84
CA LEU A 355 -32.49 42.27 54.99
C LEU A 355 -32.64 43.19 56.21
N ASP A 356 -32.56 42.60 57.40
CA ASP A 356 -32.09 43.29 58.59
C ASP A 356 -30.58 43.06 58.78
N LYS A 357 -29.97 43.82 59.68
CA LYS A 357 -28.56 43.73 60.03
C LYS A 357 -28.14 42.33 60.48
N ASN A 358 -28.91 41.67 61.34
CA ASN A 358 -28.49 40.39 61.93
C ASN A 358 -28.43 39.28 60.88
N ILE A 359 -29.37 39.24 59.93
CA ILE A 359 -29.33 38.29 58.81
C ILE A 359 -28.23 38.66 57.81
N ALA A 360 -27.96 39.95 57.57
CA ALA A 360 -26.86 40.36 56.71
C ALA A 360 -25.48 39.98 57.29
N ASP A 361 -25.25 40.28 58.57
CA ASP A 361 -24.01 39.91 59.29
C ASP A 361 -23.85 38.38 59.33
N LEU A 362 -24.93 37.62 59.58
CA LEU A 362 -24.92 36.14 59.61
C LEU A 362 -24.54 35.49 58.27
N TYR A 363 -24.96 36.08 57.15
CA TYR A 363 -24.59 35.61 55.81
C TYR A 363 -23.39 36.38 55.22
N HIS A 364 -22.67 37.15 56.03
CA HIS A 364 -21.51 37.97 55.64
C HIS A 364 -21.78 38.87 54.42
N VAL A 365 -23.00 39.39 54.30
CA VAL A 365 -23.43 40.20 53.16
C VAL A 365 -22.90 41.63 53.31
N TYR A 366 -21.85 41.96 52.55
CA TYR A 366 -21.24 43.29 52.60
C TYR A 366 -22.23 44.40 52.21
N TYR A 367 -22.37 45.38 53.10
CA TYR A 367 -23.19 46.59 52.94
C TYR A 367 -22.40 47.83 53.35
N GLN A 368 -22.80 49.01 52.87
CA GLN A 368 -22.03 50.26 53.04
C GLN A 368 -22.58 51.19 54.12
N SER A 369 -23.87 51.09 54.49
CA SER A 369 -24.42 51.80 55.65
C SER A 369 -25.67 51.13 56.20
N LEU A 370 -26.17 51.61 57.33
CA LEU A 370 -27.44 51.22 57.94
C LEU A 370 -28.47 52.34 57.82
N GLY A 371 -29.74 52.01 58.04
CA GLY A 371 -30.78 52.96 58.39
C GLY A 371 -31.72 52.37 59.43
N ASP A 372 -32.15 53.19 60.39
CA ASP A 372 -33.03 52.78 61.48
C ASP A 372 -34.47 52.62 60.99
N TYR A 373 -35.12 51.52 61.37
CA TYR A 373 -36.54 51.28 61.15
C TYR A 373 -37.21 50.89 62.46
N ASN A 374 -37.94 51.83 63.07
CA ASN A 374 -38.80 51.51 64.22
C ASN A 374 -40.17 51.01 63.72
N LEU A 375 -40.57 49.81 64.14
CA LEU A 375 -41.92 49.28 63.90
C LEU A 375 -42.51 48.74 65.21
N ASP A 376 -43.71 49.22 65.54
CA ASP A 376 -44.44 48.91 66.79
C ASP A 376 -43.64 49.09 68.09
N GLY A 377 -42.61 49.95 68.08
CA GLY A 377 -41.73 50.20 69.22
C GLY A 377 -40.58 49.22 69.38
N ILE A 378 -40.28 48.42 68.36
CA ILE A 378 -39.03 47.66 68.21
C ILE A 378 -38.20 48.34 67.12
N ASP A 379 -36.93 48.60 67.42
CA ASP A 379 -35.96 49.15 66.46
C ASP A 379 -35.28 48.00 65.69
N TYR A 380 -35.19 48.16 64.37
CA TYR A 380 -34.48 47.26 63.45
C TYR A 380 -33.48 48.07 62.64
N GLU A 381 -32.26 47.55 62.47
CA GLU A 381 -31.21 48.16 61.63
C GLU A 381 -31.26 47.55 60.22
N ILE A 382 -31.36 48.38 59.18
CA ILE A 382 -31.58 47.94 57.79
C ILE A 382 -30.35 48.24 56.92
N PRO A 383 -29.64 47.21 56.42
CA PRO A 383 -28.54 47.34 55.47
C PRO A 383 -28.87 48.07 54.17
N LYS A 384 -27.96 48.95 53.76
CA LYS A 384 -27.98 49.70 52.51
C LYS A 384 -26.74 49.42 51.68
N PHE A 385 -26.96 49.21 50.39
CA PHE A 385 -25.99 48.65 49.44
C PHE A 385 -25.73 49.64 48.29
N ASN A 386 -24.50 49.72 47.80
CA ASN A 386 -24.16 50.32 46.51
C ASN A 386 -24.63 49.40 45.36
N TYR A 387 -24.64 49.89 44.11
CA TYR A 387 -25.26 49.14 43.00
C TYR A 387 -24.63 47.75 42.79
N SER A 388 -23.30 47.65 42.86
CA SER A 388 -22.58 46.39 42.66
C SER A 388 -22.85 45.38 43.79
N SER A 389 -22.93 45.85 45.04
CA SER A 389 -23.28 45.00 46.19
C SER A 389 -24.74 44.54 46.10
N ALA A 390 -25.64 45.42 45.65
CA ALA A 390 -27.06 45.12 45.45
C ALA A 390 -27.30 44.07 44.34
N GLU A 391 -26.60 44.20 43.22
CA GLU A 391 -26.62 43.21 42.14
C GLU A 391 -26.05 41.88 42.59
N THR A 392 -24.89 41.89 43.27
CA THR A 392 -24.25 40.69 43.82
C THR A 392 -25.16 39.98 44.81
N LEU A 393 -25.85 40.71 45.69
CA LEU A 393 -26.83 40.16 46.62
C LEU A 393 -27.98 39.45 45.88
N CYS A 394 -28.55 40.06 44.84
CA CYS A 394 -29.60 39.41 44.05
C CYS A 394 -29.10 38.19 43.27
N LEU A 395 -27.91 38.27 42.65
CA LEU A 395 -27.30 37.15 41.95
C LEU A 395 -26.90 36.00 42.89
N SER A 396 -26.51 36.28 44.14
CA SER A 396 -26.24 35.24 45.16
C SER A 396 -27.50 34.42 45.51
N ARG A 397 -28.68 35.05 45.44
CA ARG A 397 -29.99 34.41 45.56
C ARG A 397 -30.45 33.78 44.22
N GLY A 398 -29.66 33.94 43.16
CA GLY A 398 -30.01 33.61 41.77
C GLY A 398 -31.31 34.28 41.30
N MET A 399 -31.52 35.50 41.78
CA MET A 399 -32.57 36.44 41.41
C MET A 399 -31.94 37.64 40.69
N ILE A 400 -32.72 38.64 40.29
CA ILE A 400 -32.22 39.86 39.63
C ILE A 400 -32.70 41.12 40.35
N LEU A 401 -31.98 42.24 40.14
CA LEU A 401 -32.49 43.55 40.52
C LEU A 401 -33.76 43.85 39.70
N PRO A 402 -34.86 44.31 40.35
CA PRO A 402 -36.09 44.65 39.66
C PRO A 402 -35.92 45.70 38.56
N THR A 403 -36.82 45.63 37.58
CA THR A 403 -37.07 46.76 36.69
C THR A 403 -37.94 47.81 37.39
N LYS A 404 -37.83 49.06 36.94
CA LYS A 404 -38.67 50.17 37.41
C LYS A 404 -40.17 49.86 37.28
N ASP A 405 -40.56 49.14 36.22
CA ASP A 405 -41.95 48.83 35.91
C ASP A 405 -42.47 47.73 36.84
N GLN A 406 -41.59 46.81 37.28
CA GLN A 406 -41.83 45.85 38.36
C GLN A 406 -41.97 46.53 39.74
N LEU A 407 -41.12 47.49 40.11
CA LEU A 407 -41.31 48.23 41.38
C LEU A 407 -42.55 49.12 41.38
N ILE A 408 -42.86 49.78 40.24
CA ILE A 408 -44.13 50.50 40.07
C ILE A 408 -45.32 49.55 40.24
N LYS A 409 -45.27 48.35 39.66
CA LYS A 409 -46.32 47.34 39.79
C LYS A 409 -46.47 46.83 41.23
N LEU A 410 -45.37 46.50 41.89
CA LEU A 410 -45.31 46.12 43.31
C LEU A 410 -45.91 47.22 44.21
N SER A 411 -45.49 48.47 44.01
CA SER A 411 -46.04 49.64 44.72
C SER A 411 -47.50 49.97 44.37
N ASN A 412 -48.02 49.54 43.21
CA ASN A 412 -49.44 49.65 42.88
C ASN A 412 -50.30 48.52 43.45
N SER A 413 -49.71 47.37 43.79
CA SER A 413 -50.43 46.29 44.50
C SER A 413 -50.77 46.61 45.97
N LEU A 414 -50.26 47.74 46.49
CA LEU A 414 -50.54 48.28 47.83
C LEU A 414 -52.00 48.71 48.05
N GLU A 415 -52.79 48.90 46.98
CA GLU A 415 -54.18 49.40 47.09
C GLU A 415 -55.23 48.29 47.32
N ASP A 416 -54.83 47.01 47.23
CA ASP A 416 -55.67 45.87 47.61
C ASP A 416 -55.47 45.50 49.10
N GLU A 417 -56.56 45.38 49.88
CA GLU A 417 -56.56 45.05 51.33
C GLU A 417 -55.87 43.71 51.70
N VAL A 418 -55.40 42.94 50.71
CA VAL A 418 -54.79 41.62 50.86
C VAL A 418 -53.29 41.68 51.14
N ILE A 419 -52.56 42.71 50.67
CA ILE A 419 -51.09 42.81 50.83
C ILE A 419 -50.70 43.77 51.96
N ASN A 420 -51.24 43.53 53.15
CA ASN A 420 -50.93 44.29 54.38
C ASN A 420 -49.55 43.92 55.00
N GLU A 421 -48.63 43.44 54.16
CA GLU A 421 -47.31 42.92 54.53
C GLU A 421 -46.17 43.80 53.99
N LEU A 422 -46.35 44.40 52.79
CA LEU A 422 -45.44 45.43 52.28
C LEU A 422 -45.53 46.72 53.10
N GLY A 423 -46.67 46.99 53.73
CA GLY A 423 -46.82 48.05 54.74
C GLY A 423 -45.95 47.86 56.01
N LYS A 424 -45.20 46.76 56.10
CA LYS A 424 -44.19 46.48 57.14
C LYS A 424 -42.77 46.35 56.56
N TRP A 425 -42.59 46.41 55.24
CA TRP A 425 -41.25 46.48 54.65
C TRP A 425 -40.62 47.81 55.04
N PRO A 426 -39.29 47.86 55.30
CA PRO A 426 -38.59 49.09 55.63
C PRO A 426 -38.48 50.02 54.39
N THR A 427 -39.50 50.81 54.11
CA THR A 427 -39.49 51.86 53.06
C THR A 427 -38.74 53.13 53.49
N ILE A 428 -37.72 52.99 54.34
CA ILE A 428 -37.00 54.08 55.02
C ILE A 428 -36.12 54.94 54.10
N ASP A 429 -35.85 54.48 52.89
CA ASP A 429 -35.01 55.13 51.89
C ASP A 429 -35.41 54.62 50.48
N LYS A 430 -34.70 55.08 49.44
CA LYS A 430 -34.85 54.54 48.09
C LYS A 430 -34.40 53.08 48.02
N PHE A 431 -34.89 52.41 46.97
CA PHE A 431 -34.53 51.05 46.57
C PHE A 431 -33.80 51.06 45.22
N TRP A 432 -32.83 50.17 45.03
CA TRP A 432 -32.18 49.99 43.73
C TRP A 432 -33.12 49.37 42.68
N THR A 433 -33.06 49.91 41.46
CA THR A 433 -33.83 49.44 40.30
C THR A 433 -33.10 49.73 39.00
N SER A 434 -33.60 49.20 37.88
CA SER A 434 -33.05 49.41 36.54
C SER A 434 -34.14 49.72 35.50
N ASP A 435 -33.78 50.22 34.32
CA ASP A 435 -34.75 50.43 33.23
C ASP A 435 -34.97 49.20 32.31
N LYS A 436 -34.13 48.17 32.44
CA LYS A 436 -34.10 46.96 31.58
C LYS A 436 -33.67 45.65 32.28
N GLY A 437 -33.43 45.67 33.58
CA GLY A 437 -32.72 44.59 34.30
C GLY A 437 -31.20 44.82 34.31
N SER A 438 -30.54 44.11 35.22
CA SER A 438 -29.10 44.17 35.54
C SER A 438 -28.15 44.38 34.36
N VAL A 439 -28.31 43.63 33.26
CA VAL A 439 -27.21 43.37 32.31
C VAL A 439 -26.88 44.55 31.36
N SER A 440 -27.73 45.57 31.25
CA SER A 440 -27.50 46.72 30.34
C SER A 440 -28.32 47.98 30.66
N GLY A 441 -28.95 48.05 31.84
CA GLY A 441 -29.84 49.16 32.18
C GLY A 441 -29.13 50.45 32.57
N LYS A 442 -29.87 51.56 32.64
CA LYS A 442 -29.52 52.66 33.55
C LYS A 442 -29.70 52.20 34.99
N HIS A 443 -28.73 52.49 35.85
CA HIS A 443 -28.90 52.41 37.29
C HIS A 443 -29.84 53.52 37.75
N LEU A 444 -30.83 53.17 38.56
CA LEU A 444 -31.93 54.04 38.97
C LEU A 444 -32.29 53.74 40.43
N ALA A 445 -32.81 54.74 41.14
CA ALA A 445 -33.34 54.55 42.49
C ALA A 445 -34.84 54.88 42.56
N PHE A 446 -35.61 54.07 43.27
CA PHE A 446 -37.08 54.15 43.39
C PHE A 446 -37.50 54.42 44.84
N LEU A 447 -38.45 55.32 45.06
CA LEU A 447 -38.99 55.61 46.39
C LEU A 447 -40.45 55.13 46.50
N PHE A 448 -40.75 54.27 47.47
CA PHE A 448 -42.08 53.66 47.61
C PHE A 448 -43.17 54.67 48.02
N ASP A 449 -42.84 55.64 48.88
CA ASP A 449 -43.79 56.59 49.47
C ASP A 449 -44.48 57.52 48.44
N ASP A 450 -43.75 57.99 47.42
CA ASP A 450 -44.26 58.89 46.38
C ASP A 450 -44.23 58.28 44.96
N LYS A 451 -43.74 57.04 44.84
CA LYS A 451 -43.57 56.28 43.58
C LYS A 451 -42.63 56.96 42.57
N SER A 452 -41.71 57.81 43.04
CA SER A 452 -40.74 58.52 42.20
C SER A 452 -39.53 57.66 41.81
N ILE A 453 -38.82 58.09 40.75
CA ILE A 453 -37.59 57.47 40.23
C ILE A 453 -36.54 58.58 39.99
N SER A 454 -35.30 58.36 40.43
CA SER A 454 -34.14 59.19 40.08
C SER A 454 -33.09 58.42 39.27
N ASP A 455 -32.44 59.11 38.32
CA ASP A 455 -31.06 58.78 37.94
C ASP A 455 -30.17 58.96 39.18
N ASP A 456 -29.22 58.06 39.41
CA ASP A 456 -28.37 58.04 40.61
C ASP A 456 -26.93 57.65 40.29
N GLU A 457 -26.01 57.79 41.26
CA GLU A 457 -24.60 57.39 41.12
C GLU A 457 -24.36 56.03 41.80
N ASP A 458 -23.54 55.18 41.17
CA ASP A 458 -23.34 53.76 41.52
C ASP A 458 -22.90 53.51 42.98
N THR A 459 -22.31 54.52 43.62
CA THR A 459 -21.80 54.50 45.00
C THR A 459 -22.85 54.81 46.07
N SER A 460 -24.04 55.31 45.71
CA SER A 460 -25.11 55.63 46.66
C SER A 460 -25.61 54.37 47.41
N PRO A 461 -25.67 54.37 48.76
CA PRO A 461 -26.16 53.21 49.51
C PRO A 461 -27.70 53.23 49.64
N TYR A 462 -28.38 52.25 49.05
CA TYR A 462 -29.85 52.12 49.03
C TYR A 462 -30.34 50.72 49.44
N VAL A 463 -31.63 50.61 49.77
CA VAL A 463 -32.27 49.34 50.17
C VAL A 463 -32.41 48.41 48.95
N VAL A 464 -32.44 47.09 49.18
CA VAL A 464 -32.48 46.08 48.11
C VAL A 464 -33.63 45.11 48.31
N THR A 465 -34.37 44.87 47.23
CA THR A 465 -35.27 43.74 47.02
C THR A 465 -34.93 43.12 45.68
N CYS A 466 -35.02 41.79 45.56
CA CYS A 466 -34.71 41.06 44.33
C CYS A 466 -35.95 40.37 43.79
N VAL A 467 -36.13 40.34 42.47
CA VAL A 467 -37.27 39.68 41.80
C VAL A 467 -36.86 38.38 41.11
N ALA A 468 -37.75 37.39 41.09
CA ALA A 468 -37.52 36.12 40.38
C ALA A 468 -37.43 36.36 38.86
N PRO A 469 -36.44 35.77 38.15
CA PRO A 469 -36.18 36.08 36.73
C PRO A 469 -37.12 35.34 35.75
N GLY A 470 -38.20 34.71 36.22
CA GLY A 470 -39.08 33.87 35.40
C GLY A 470 -38.92 32.37 35.68
N VAL A 471 -39.45 31.51 34.81
CA VAL A 471 -39.46 30.05 34.96
C VAL A 471 -38.78 29.36 33.77
N LEU A 472 -37.82 28.48 34.06
CA LEU A 472 -37.19 27.59 33.10
C LEU A 472 -37.97 26.26 33.01
N ASN A 473 -38.22 25.80 31.78
CA ASN A 473 -38.70 24.45 31.46
C ASN A 473 -37.70 23.73 30.55
N LEU A 474 -37.74 22.40 30.54
CA LEU A 474 -36.83 21.54 29.75
C LEU A 474 -37.56 20.32 29.19
N GLU A 475 -37.40 20.06 27.90
CA GLU A 475 -37.92 18.88 27.20
C GLU A 475 -36.80 18.19 26.41
N VAL A 476 -36.80 16.85 26.36
CA VAL A 476 -35.94 16.05 25.48
C VAL A 476 -36.69 15.80 24.18
N THR A 477 -36.33 16.51 23.12
CA THR A 477 -37.03 16.45 21.82
C THR A 477 -36.54 15.31 20.93
N ARG A 478 -35.34 14.79 21.18
CA ARG A 478 -34.75 13.66 20.45
C ARG A 478 -33.78 12.90 21.34
N ASP A 479 -33.99 11.59 21.49
CA ASP A 479 -33.17 10.70 22.32
C ASP A 479 -32.93 9.36 21.60
N GLY A 480 -31.86 8.64 21.99
CA GLY A 480 -31.53 7.31 21.49
C GLY A 480 -31.24 7.24 20.00
N SER A 481 -31.05 8.38 19.33
CA SER A 481 -30.93 8.45 17.88
C SER A 481 -29.49 8.24 17.40
N CYS A 482 -28.52 8.26 18.30
CA CYS A 482 -27.11 8.25 17.98
C CYS A 482 -26.27 7.20 18.66
N THR A 483 -25.14 6.91 18.00
CA THR A 483 -24.18 5.91 18.45
C THR A 483 -22.81 6.52 18.74
N THR A 484 -22.10 5.94 19.70
CA THR A 484 -20.84 6.41 20.32
C THR A 484 -19.76 6.95 19.37
N THR A 485 -19.61 6.30 18.21
CA THR A 485 -18.61 6.63 17.19
C THR A 485 -19.01 7.81 16.30
N SER A 486 -20.29 8.19 16.29
CA SER A 486 -20.85 9.20 15.39
C SER A 486 -20.57 10.65 15.82
N ILE A 487 -19.59 10.88 16.71
CA ILE A 487 -19.28 12.19 17.29
C ILE A 487 -18.73 13.21 16.27
N ASP A 488 -18.26 12.79 15.10
CA ASP A 488 -17.93 13.69 13.98
C ASP A 488 -19.09 13.87 12.99
N SER A 489 -20.19 13.11 13.12
CA SER A 489 -21.36 13.25 12.27
C SER A 489 -22.13 14.54 12.56
N LYS A 490 -22.45 15.29 11.51
CA LYS A 490 -23.30 16.50 11.57
C LYS A 490 -24.80 16.18 11.49
N THR A 491 -25.18 14.94 11.21
CA THR A 491 -26.58 14.49 11.13
C THR A 491 -27.01 13.67 12.35
N CYS A 492 -26.05 13.21 13.15
CA CYS A 492 -26.28 12.51 14.39
C CYS A 492 -26.05 13.41 15.59
N TYR A 493 -27.12 13.71 16.32
CA TYR A 493 -27.13 14.29 17.66
C TYR A 493 -28.46 13.90 18.33
N ASP A 494 -28.45 13.82 19.65
CA ASP A 494 -29.68 13.86 20.45
C ASP A 494 -29.90 15.31 20.91
N GLU A 495 -31.13 15.68 21.26
CA GLU A 495 -31.58 17.08 21.29
C GLU A 495 -32.48 17.38 22.49
N ILE A 496 -32.26 18.55 23.09
CA ILE A 496 -33.07 19.09 24.18
C ILE A 496 -33.49 20.52 23.83
N THR A 497 -34.71 20.88 24.24
CA THR A 497 -35.24 22.23 24.14
C THR A 497 -35.46 22.77 25.53
N ALA A 498 -34.80 23.89 25.83
CA ALA A 498 -35.09 24.68 27.01
C ALA A 498 -36.07 25.81 26.64
N THR A 499 -36.98 26.16 27.56
CA THR A 499 -37.97 27.23 27.34
C THR A 499 -38.03 28.13 28.55
N VAL A 500 -37.89 29.45 28.36
CA VAL A 500 -38.02 30.45 29.43
C VAL A 500 -39.37 31.16 29.32
N LEU A 501 -40.14 31.11 30.40
CA LEU A 501 -41.45 31.74 30.51
C LEU A 501 -41.45 32.80 31.62
N HIS A 502 -41.89 34.01 31.30
CA HIS A 502 -42.23 35.04 32.26
C HIS A 502 -43.76 35.04 32.41
N ASN A 503 -44.27 34.70 33.60
CA ASN A 503 -45.70 34.66 33.91
C ASN A 503 -46.54 33.80 32.92
N ASN A 504 -45.97 32.66 32.49
CA ASN A 504 -46.47 31.76 31.44
C ASN A 504 -46.49 32.31 30.00
N ILE A 505 -45.88 33.47 29.75
CA ILE A 505 -45.64 34.05 28.42
C ILE A 505 -44.18 33.76 28.04
N PRO A 506 -43.86 33.35 26.81
CA PRO A 506 -42.47 33.17 26.39
C PRO A 506 -41.65 34.47 26.44
N SER A 507 -40.41 34.41 26.93
CA SER A 507 -39.46 35.53 26.89
C SER A 507 -38.37 35.30 25.83
N GLU A 508 -38.18 36.26 24.94
CA GLU A 508 -37.20 36.25 23.85
C GLU A 508 -35.84 36.82 24.32
N ASN A 509 -34.74 36.32 23.76
CA ASN A 509 -33.37 36.76 24.02
C ASN A 509 -32.85 36.52 25.46
N GLU A 510 -33.48 35.59 26.20
CA GLU A 510 -33.03 35.13 27.52
C GLU A 510 -31.79 34.24 27.41
N SER A 511 -30.78 34.46 28.25
CA SER A 511 -29.53 33.70 28.18
C SER A 511 -29.58 32.42 29.02
N VAL A 512 -29.63 31.28 28.34
CA VAL A 512 -29.70 29.94 28.94
C VAL A 512 -28.39 29.20 28.68
N TYR A 513 -27.88 28.52 29.70
CA TYR A 513 -26.63 27.77 29.66
C TYR A 513 -26.87 26.26 29.69
N LEU A 514 -25.97 25.50 29.06
CA LEU A 514 -25.94 24.04 29.04
C LEU A 514 -24.54 23.54 29.43
N TYR A 515 -24.48 22.64 30.40
CA TYR A 515 -23.25 21.98 30.82
C TYR A 515 -23.50 20.53 31.25
N SER A 516 -22.40 19.78 31.38
CA SER A 516 -22.38 18.50 32.07
C SER A 516 -21.01 18.32 32.74
N ASN A 517 -20.99 17.49 33.79
CA ASN A 517 -19.74 17.03 34.40
C ASN A 517 -19.10 15.89 33.59
N ASP A 518 -19.85 15.32 32.63
CA ASP A 518 -19.41 14.21 31.80
C ASP A 518 -18.54 14.69 30.62
N LYS A 519 -17.31 14.15 30.55
CA LYS A 519 -16.29 14.51 29.58
C LYS A 519 -16.35 13.68 28.29
N SER A 520 -17.24 12.69 28.23
CA SER A 520 -17.58 11.95 27.01
C SER A 520 -18.49 12.76 26.08
N LEU A 521 -19.24 13.72 26.64
CA LEU A 521 -20.20 14.53 25.91
C LEU A 521 -19.54 15.67 25.11
N PHE A 522 -20.09 15.89 23.92
CA PHE A 522 -19.88 17.08 23.10
C PHE A 522 -21.20 17.85 23.01
N LEU A 523 -21.15 19.13 23.39
CA LEU A 523 -22.26 20.08 23.35
C LEU A 523 -22.07 21.00 22.14
N ASN A 524 -23.10 21.19 21.30
CA ASN A 524 -22.98 22.08 20.12
C ASN A 524 -22.76 23.56 20.49
N LYS A 525 -23.24 23.97 21.67
CA LYS A 525 -23.01 25.24 22.35
C LYS A 525 -23.23 25.05 23.86
N THR A 526 -22.53 25.79 24.70
CA THR A 526 -22.72 25.82 26.17
C THR A 526 -23.62 26.96 26.63
N GLN A 527 -24.02 27.85 25.71
CA GLN A 527 -24.88 28.99 25.94
C GLN A 527 -25.74 29.20 24.70
N GLY A 528 -26.98 29.65 24.87
CA GLY A 528 -27.83 30.14 23.80
C GLY A 528 -28.81 31.19 24.29
N TYR A 529 -29.42 31.89 23.35
CA TYR A 529 -30.48 32.85 23.61
C TYR A 529 -31.82 32.27 23.14
N THR A 530 -32.89 32.56 23.87
CA THR A 530 -34.25 32.15 23.47
C THR A 530 -34.75 32.93 22.25
N ASP A 531 -35.61 32.30 21.46
CA ASP A 531 -36.30 32.91 20.33
C ASP A 531 -37.68 33.50 20.71
N VAL A 532 -38.47 33.91 19.71
CA VAL A 532 -39.82 34.48 19.86
C VAL A 532 -40.84 33.54 20.52
N ASP A 533 -40.61 32.23 20.50
CA ASP A 533 -41.42 31.22 21.19
C ASP A 533 -40.83 30.88 22.57
N GLY A 534 -39.82 31.64 23.01
CA GLY A 534 -39.09 31.50 24.28
C GLY A 534 -38.18 30.28 24.32
N GLN A 535 -37.86 29.68 23.18
CA GLN A 535 -37.18 28.39 23.10
C GLN A 535 -35.71 28.52 22.72
N VAL A 536 -34.88 27.61 23.23
CA VAL A 536 -33.49 27.46 22.84
C VAL A 536 -33.11 25.98 22.79
N ILE A 537 -32.84 25.52 21.56
CA ILE A 537 -32.50 24.13 21.24
C ILE A 537 -30.99 23.91 21.41
N PHE A 538 -30.59 22.81 22.05
CA PHE A 538 -29.21 22.35 22.17
C PHE A 538 -29.07 20.92 21.62
N GLN A 539 -27.92 20.61 21.03
CA GLN A 539 -27.64 19.32 20.39
C GLN A 539 -26.41 18.69 21.02
N ILE A 540 -26.55 17.44 21.45
CA ILE A 540 -25.61 16.72 22.29
C ILE A 540 -25.21 15.40 21.60
N ARG A 541 -23.94 15.01 21.76
CA ARG A 541 -23.37 13.77 21.22
C ARG A 541 -22.46 13.16 22.29
N SER A 542 -22.42 11.84 22.46
CA SER A 542 -21.51 11.16 23.40
C SER A 542 -20.45 10.35 22.66
N LYS A 543 -19.28 10.15 23.29
CA LYS A 543 -18.29 9.12 22.93
C LYS A 543 -18.60 7.76 23.55
N ASP A 544 -19.37 7.74 24.63
CA ASP A 544 -19.67 6.55 25.42
C ASP A 544 -21.18 6.22 25.32
N SER A 545 -21.57 5.02 25.74
CA SER A 545 -22.97 4.53 25.62
C SER A 545 -23.61 4.25 26.97
N GLY A 546 -24.91 4.46 27.02
CA GLY A 546 -25.72 4.43 28.24
C GLY A 546 -26.38 5.78 28.52
N GLU A 547 -26.87 5.93 29.75
CA GLU A 547 -27.52 7.15 30.23
C GLU A 547 -26.48 8.20 30.62
N HIS A 548 -26.56 9.38 30.02
CA HIS A 548 -25.70 10.53 30.28
C HIS A 548 -26.54 11.72 30.74
N THR A 549 -26.13 12.37 31.83
CA THR A 549 -26.81 13.53 32.40
C THR A 549 -26.33 14.83 31.77
N VAL A 550 -27.27 15.73 31.45
CA VAL A 550 -27.00 17.12 31.09
C VAL A 550 -27.82 18.09 31.94
N PHE A 551 -27.26 19.27 32.21
CA PHE A 551 -27.87 20.30 33.04
C PHE A 551 -28.06 21.59 32.24
N VAL A 552 -29.28 22.10 32.27
CA VAL A 552 -29.63 23.42 31.72
C VAL A 552 -29.82 24.38 32.88
N SER A 553 -29.26 25.59 32.79
CA SER A 553 -29.43 26.61 33.83
C SER A 553 -29.81 28.00 33.33
N TYR A 554 -30.61 28.68 34.13
CA TYR A 554 -31.10 30.04 33.94
C TYR A 554 -31.18 30.73 35.32
N TYR A 555 -30.21 31.60 35.62
CA TYR A 555 -29.95 32.14 36.97
C TYR A 555 -29.88 31.01 38.02
N SER A 556 -30.67 31.08 39.11
CA SER A 556 -30.79 30.02 40.13
C SER A 556 -31.28 28.68 39.60
N GLN A 557 -32.10 28.68 38.54
CA GLN A 557 -32.81 27.48 38.10
C GLN A 557 -31.87 26.56 37.35
N ARG A 558 -31.86 25.29 37.77
CA ARG A 558 -31.13 24.20 37.13
C ARG A 558 -32.10 23.04 36.91
N LEU A 559 -32.29 22.65 35.66
CA LEU A 559 -33.02 21.44 35.29
C LEU A 559 -32.07 20.37 34.76
N GLU A 560 -32.44 19.12 34.99
CA GLU A 560 -31.69 17.94 34.57
C GLU A 560 -32.44 17.22 33.43
N ALA A 561 -31.70 16.75 32.43
CA ALA A 561 -32.18 15.79 31.45
C ALA A 561 -31.21 14.60 31.34
N LEU A 562 -31.79 13.42 31.13
CA LEU A 562 -31.06 12.19 30.83
C LEU A 562 -31.18 11.90 29.32
N LEU A 563 -30.06 11.56 28.70
CA LEU A 563 -29.96 11.20 27.28
C LEU A 563 -29.29 9.81 27.18
N ASN A 564 -29.86 8.90 26.42
CA ASN A 564 -29.42 7.51 26.34
C ASN A 564 -28.73 7.20 24.99
N PHE A 565 -27.40 7.28 24.97
CA PHE A 565 -26.60 7.07 23.76
C PHE A 565 -26.36 5.57 23.49
N VAL A 566 -26.53 5.13 22.25
CA VAL A 566 -26.53 3.71 21.87
C VAL A 566 -25.11 3.22 21.50
N LEU A 567 -24.75 1.98 21.86
CA LEU A 567 -23.46 1.41 21.46
C LEU A 567 -23.39 1.14 19.95
N ASP A 568 -22.33 1.61 19.27
CA ASP A 568 -22.09 1.31 17.85
C ASP A 568 -21.43 -0.07 17.63
N THR A 569 -22.28 -1.09 17.53
CA THR A 569 -21.84 -2.48 17.33
C THR A 569 -21.27 -2.73 15.94
N ILE A 570 -20.24 -3.56 15.85
CA ILE A 570 -19.67 -4.08 14.59
C ILE A 570 -20.69 -5.01 13.91
N VAL A 571 -21.01 -4.72 12.64
CA VAL A 571 -21.97 -5.50 11.84
C VAL A 571 -21.30 -6.30 10.72
N ARG A 572 -20.06 -5.95 10.35
CA ARG A 572 -19.23 -6.64 9.36
C ARG A 572 -17.77 -6.51 9.75
N TYR A 573 -16.97 -7.53 9.45
CA TYR A 573 -15.52 -7.54 9.64
C TYR A 573 -14.89 -8.43 8.58
N GLU A 574 -13.65 -8.13 8.16
CA GLU A 574 -12.91 -8.93 7.19
C GLU A 574 -11.39 -8.80 7.35
N VAL A 575 -10.66 -9.89 7.14
CA VAL A 575 -9.23 -9.85 6.83
C VAL A 575 -9.07 -9.58 5.33
N SER A 576 -8.38 -8.49 5.00
CA SER A 576 -8.15 -8.08 3.61
C SER A 576 -6.65 -8.10 3.27
N PRO A 577 -6.23 -8.74 2.16
CA PRO A 577 -7.05 -9.56 1.25
C PRO A 577 -7.45 -10.92 1.83
N GLN A 578 -8.71 -11.34 1.64
CA GLN A 578 -9.22 -12.64 2.12
C GLN A 578 -8.63 -13.84 1.37
N ASN A 579 -8.24 -13.66 0.11
CA ASN A 579 -7.53 -14.66 -0.69
C ASN A 579 -6.38 -13.96 -1.40
N ALA A 580 -5.15 -14.46 -1.23
CA ALA A 580 -3.97 -13.88 -1.86
C ALA A 580 -2.98 -14.95 -2.33
N SER A 581 -2.05 -14.52 -3.18
CA SER A 581 -0.96 -15.39 -3.62
C SER A 581 0.36 -14.62 -3.67
N ILE A 582 1.38 -15.20 -3.06
CA ILE A 582 2.73 -14.65 -2.96
C ILE A 582 3.74 -15.65 -3.49
N ASN A 583 4.90 -15.17 -3.92
CA ASN A 583 6.02 -16.04 -4.29
C ASN A 583 6.86 -16.40 -3.05
N ILE A 584 7.57 -17.53 -3.09
CA ILE A 584 8.61 -17.86 -2.11
C ILE A 584 9.60 -16.67 -1.99
N GLY A 585 9.88 -16.25 -0.75
CA GLY A 585 10.73 -15.10 -0.45
C GLY A 585 10.04 -13.73 -0.47
N SER A 586 8.87 -13.60 -1.10
CA SER A 586 8.06 -12.37 -1.07
C SER A 586 7.25 -12.25 0.22
N SER A 587 6.92 -11.00 0.59
CA SER A 587 6.02 -10.67 1.69
C SER A 587 4.72 -10.02 1.20
N LEU A 588 3.66 -10.12 2.00
CA LEU A 588 2.39 -9.42 1.87
C LEU A 588 1.94 -8.98 3.27
N ASP A 589 1.52 -7.72 3.42
CA ASP A 589 0.90 -7.23 4.63
C ASP A 589 -0.61 -7.48 4.58
N LEU A 590 -1.15 -8.12 5.61
CA LEU A 590 -2.59 -8.22 5.82
C LEU A 590 -3.13 -6.98 6.54
N SER A 591 -4.42 -6.75 6.40
CA SER A 591 -5.17 -5.75 7.16
C SER A 591 -6.42 -6.38 7.75
N PHE A 592 -6.84 -5.90 8.93
CA PHE A 592 -8.14 -6.25 9.51
C PHE A 592 -9.04 -5.03 9.42
N LYS A 593 -10.24 -5.21 8.88
CA LYS A 593 -11.26 -4.16 8.75
C LYS A 593 -12.50 -4.51 9.56
N ILE A 594 -13.14 -3.48 10.09
CA ILE A 594 -14.47 -3.56 10.68
C ILE A 594 -15.38 -2.50 10.05
N THR A 595 -16.67 -2.81 9.95
CA THR A 595 -17.74 -1.86 9.63
C THR A 595 -18.76 -1.91 10.75
N ARG A 596 -19.06 -0.75 11.34
CA ARG A 596 -20.04 -0.63 12.42
C ARG A 596 -21.44 -0.30 11.91
N LYS A 597 -22.43 -0.35 12.81
CA LYS A 597 -23.85 -0.11 12.52
C LYS A 597 -24.11 1.33 12.04
N SER A 598 -23.25 2.28 12.41
CA SER A 598 -23.20 3.66 11.89
C SER A 598 -22.73 3.80 10.42
N GLU A 599 -22.40 2.70 9.74
CA GLU A 599 -21.70 2.65 8.44
C GLU A 599 -20.23 3.14 8.46
N LEU A 600 -19.66 3.42 9.65
CA LEU A 600 -18.24 3.73 9.81
C LEU A 600 -17.36 2.50 9.49
N GLU A 601 -16.34 2.67 8.64
CA GLU A 601 -15.27 1.69 8.40
C GLU A 601 -13.99 2.06 9.15
N GLU A 602 -13.40 1.10 9.86
CA GLU A 602 -12.12 1.25 10.58
C GLU A 602 -11.11 0.16 10.16
N VAL A 603 -9.80 0.46 10.29
CA VAL A 603 -8.69 -0.44 9.93
C VAL A 603 -7.87 -0.76 11.18
N VAL A 604 -8.27 -1.79 11.92
CA VAL A 604 -7.79 -2.16 13.26
C VAL A 604 -6.59 -3.13 13.25
N THR A 605 -5.79 -3.08 12.17
CA THR A 605 -4.68 -3.99 11.87
C THR A 605 -3.61 -4.03 12.98
N SER A 606 -3.40 -2.91 13.67
CA SER A 606 -2.46 -2.72 14.79
C SER A 606 -2.88 -3.38 16.09
N GLU A 607 -4.19 -3.42 16.38
CA GLU A 607 -4.74 -4.09 17.57
C GLU A 607 -5.09 -5.57 17.32
N THR A 608 -5.06 -6.00 16.06
CA THR A 608 -5.38 -7.38 15.68
C THR A 608 -4.25 -8.33 16.08
N ASN A 609 -4.60 -9.40 16.79
CA ASN A 609 -3.72 -10.52 17.05
C ASN A 609 -3.69 -11.45 15.82
N TRP A 610 -2.50 -11.70 15.27
CA TRP A 610 -2.31 -12.44 14.02
C TRP A 610 -1.65 -13.80 14.28
N LYS A 611 -2.20 -14.87 13.69
CA LYS A 611 -1.75 -16.25 13.90
C LYS A 611 -1.83 -17.08 12.62
N VAL A 612 -0.83 -17.91 12.36
CA VAL A 612 -0.95 -18.98 11.34
C VAL A 612 -1.73 -20.13 11.99
N ILE A 613 -2.88 -20.50 11.41
CA ILE A 613 -3.68 -21.64 11.91
C ILE A 613 -3.45 -22.93 11.11
N GLU A 614 -3.04 -22.81 9.85
CA GLU A 614 -2.70 -23.94 8.98
C GLU A 614 -1.55 -23.56 8.03
N GLY A 615 -0.68 -24.51 7.67
CA GLY A 615 0.38 -24.28 6.67
C GLY A 615 1.61 -23.47 7.15
N GLY A 616 1.96 -23.53 8.44
CA GLY A 616 3.12 -22.81 9.02
C GLY A 616 4.50 -23.21 8.48
N GLU A 617 4.59 -24.31 7.75
CA GLU A 617 5.73 -24.73 6.94
C GLU A 617 5.87 -23.92 5.63
N PHE A 618 4.76 -23.41 5.08
CA PHE A 618 4.72 -22.65 3.82
C PHE A 618 4.98 -21.16 4.02
N VAL A 619 4.66 -20.61 5.20
CA VAL A 619 4.78 -19.16 5.51
C VAL A 619 5.48 -18.87 6.83
N SER A 620 6.04 -17.68 6.95
CA SER A 620 6.37 -17.01 8.21
C SER A 620 5.40 -15.84 8.41
N LEU A 621 5.00 -15.59 9.65
CA LEU A 621 4.16 -14.45 10.03
C LEU A 621 4.96 -13.59 11.03
N THR A 622 4.90 -12.29 10.88
CA THR A 622 5.51 -11.32 11.81
C THR A 622 4.60 -10.11 11.86
N ASN A 623 3.92 -9.91 13.00
CA ASN A 623 2.74 -9.05 13.11
C ASN A 623 1.74 -9.41 11.98
N ASN A 624 1.30 -8.44 11.19
CA ASN A 624 0.41 -8.64 10.03
C ASN A 624 1.16 -9.04 8.73
N THR A 625 2.49 -9.06 8.70
CA THR A 625 3.28 -9.39 7.50
C THR A 625 3.43 -10.90 7.34
N VAL A 626 2.88 -11.45 6.26
CA VAL A 626 3.05 -12.84 5.83
C VAL A 626 4.20 -12.93 4.82
N LYS A 627 5.14 -13.85 4.98
CA LYS A 627 6.27 -14.08 4.06
C LYS A 627 6.37 -15.54 3.62
N GLY A 628 6.40 -15.79 2.32
CA GLY A 628 6.47 -17.14 1.74
C GLY A 628 7.81 -17.84 1.99
N LYS A 629 7.76 -19.10 2.44
CA LYS A 629 8.91 -20.00 2.66
C LYS A 629 8.98 -21.13 1.63
N ASN A 630 7.87 -21.86 1.45
CA ASN A 630 7.77 -23.08 0.64
C ASN A 630 6.45 -23.06 -0.15
N LYS A 631 6.40 -23.74 -1.29
CA LYS A 631 5.17 -23.85 -2.11
C LYS A 631 4.08 -24.61 -1.32
N GLY A 632 2.89 -24.03 -1.25
CA GLY A 632 1.73 -24.59 -0.54
C GLY A 632 0.66 -23.55 -0.26
N ILE A 633 -0.28 -23.87 0.63
CA ILE A 633 -1.37 -22.97 1.05
C ILE A 633 -1.30 -22.85 2.58
N ALA A 634 -1.38 -21.62 3.09
CA ALA A 634 -1.41 -21.35 4.52
C ALA A 634 -2.59 -20.45 4.87
N THR A 635 -3.21 -20.71 6.02
CA THR A 635 -4.39 -19.97 6.49
C THR A 635 -3.98 -19.10 7.69
N ILE A 636 -4.20 -17.80 7.56
CA ILE A 636 -3.87 -16.79 8.57
C ILE A 636 -5.15 -16.33 9.24
N GLU A 637 -5.19 -16.42 10.56
CA GLU A 637 -6.26 -15.93 11.43
C GLU A 637 -5.88 -14.54 11.95
N GLY A 638 -6.75 -13.56 11.72
CA GLY A 638 -6.74 -12.30 12.43
C GLY A 638 -7.83 -12.33 13.50
N THR A 639 -7.52 -11.93 14.73
CA THR A 639 -8.50 -11.74 15.80
C THR A 639 -8.36 -10.36 16.39
N TYR A 640 -9.37 -9.51 16.17
CA TYR A 640 -9.54 -8.23 16.84
C TYR A 640 -10.37 -8.42 18.12
N PHE A 641 -10.13 -7.58 19.14
CA PHE A 641 -10.97 -7.50 20.34
C PHE A 641 -11.47 -6.06 20.47
N ASP A 642 -12.76 -5.86 20.25
CA ASP A 642 -13.38 -4.56 20.50
C ASP A 642 -13.60 -4.42 22.02
N SER A 643 -12.82 -3.53 22.64
CA SER A 643 -12.92 -3.22 24.06
C SER A 643 -14.24 -2.53 24.45
N VAL A 644 -14.94 -1.90 23.50
CA VAL A 644 -16.21 -1.20 23.73
C VAL A 644 -17.38 -2.20 23.71
N GLU A 645 -17.35 -3.20 22.83
CA GLU A 645 -18.32 -4.31 22.85
C GLU A 645 -17.96 -5.43 23.85
N GLY A 646 -16.71 -5.51 24.29
CA GLY A 646 -16.18 -6.63 25.09
C GLY A 646 -16.10 -7.95 24.32
N LYS A 647 -15.96 -7.91 22.98
CA LYS A 647 -16.08 -9.07 22.09
C LYS A 647 -14.87 -9.23 21.17
N SER A 648 -14.51 -10.49 20.89
CA SER A 648 -13.57 -10.82 19.83
C SER A 648 -14.27 -11.05 18.49
N PHE A 649 -13.67 -10.53 17.42
CA PHE A 649 -14.08 -10.72 16.03
C PHE A 649 -12.91 -11.35 15.28
N THR A 650 -13.17 -12.47 14.60
CA THR A 650 -12.14 -13.32 13.98
C THR A 650 -12.51 -13.63 12.54
N ASP A 651 -11.58 -13.41 11.62
CA ASP A 651 -11.71 -13.80 10.20
C ASP A 651 -10.35 -14.29 9.67
N THR A 652 -10.35 -14.93 8.51
CA THR A 652 -9.19 -15.65 7.96
C THR A 652 -8.84 -15.26 6.52
N SER A 653 -7.54 -15.24 6.22
CA SER A 653 -7.01 -15.09 4.86
C SER A 653 -6.31 -16.37 4.39
N GLU A 654 -6.62 -16.83 3.18
CA GLU A 654 -5.91 -17.92 2.51
C GLU A 654 -4.75 -17.39 1.66
N ILE A 655 -3.53 -17.87 1.93
CA ILE A 655 -2.30 -17.45 1.28
C ILE A 655 -1.71 -18.61 0.46
N THR A 656 -1.91 -18.56 -0.85
CA THR A 656 -1.29 -19.51 -1.80
C THR A 656 0.16 -19.08 -2.10
N VAL A 657 1.13 -19.78 -1.52
CA VAL A 657 2.56 -19.57 -1.79
C VAL A 657 2.99 -20.36 -3.03
N LYS A 658 3.47 -19.65 -4.05
CA LYS A 658 3.97 -20.21 -5.32
C LYS A 658 5.49 -20.24 -5.37
N ASP A 659 6.04 -21.22 -6.07
CA ASP A 659 7.42 -21.15 -6.53
C ASP A 659 7.46 -20.25 -7.78
N PRO A 660 8.11 -19.07 -7.75
CA PRO A 660 8.19 -18.18 -8.90
C PRO A 660 8.98 -18.79 -10.07
N THR A 661 9.81 -19.80 -9.80
CA THR A 661 10.66 -20.49 -10.77
C THR A 661 10.08 -21.80 -11.27
N GLU A 662 8.81 -22.11 -10.95
CA GLU A 662 8.07 -23.22 -11.55
C GLU A 662 7.74 -22.90 -13.03
N ILE A 663 7.86 -23.89 -13.91
CA ILE A 663 7.68 -23.74 -15.35
C ILE A 663 6.22 -24.02 -15.69
N VAL A 664 5.60 -23.08 -16.42
CA VAL A 664 4.18 -23.14 -16.85
C VAL A 664 4.04 -23.62 -18.29
N SER A 665 5.02 -23.30 -19.14
CA SER A 665 5.07 -23.76 -20.54
C SER A 665 6.49 -23.69 -21.07
N THR A 666 6.75 -24.43 -22.14
CA THR A 666 8.03 -24.46 -22.86
C THR A 666 7.84 -24.19 -24.33
N SER A 667 8.89 -23.73 -25.02
CA SER A 667 8.92 -23.64 -26.48
C SER A 667 10.28 -24.06 -27.03
N LEU A 668 10.27 -24.66 -28.22
CA LEU A 668 11.46 -25.09 -28.95
C LEU A 668 11.46 -24.44 -30.34
N THR A 669 12.50 -23.66 -30.61
CA THR A 669 12.62 -22.90 -31.86
C THR A 669 13.92 -23.24 -32.59
N PRO A 670 13.88 -23.56 -33.89
CA PRO A 670 12.71 -23.90 -34.70
C PRO A 670 12.18 -25.32 -34.40
N THR A 671 10.90 -25.56 -34.70
CA THR A 671 10.29 -26.90 -34.63
C THR A 671 10.65 -27.79 -35.82
N SER A 672 11.16 -27.23 -36.92
CA SER A 672 11.68 -28.00 -38.05
C SER A 672 12.80 -27.26 -38.78
N LYS A 673 13.80 -27.99 -39.27
CA LYS A 673 14.96 -27.42 -39.99
C LYS A 673 15.44 -28.39 -41.08
N ASN A 674 15.91 -27.85 -42.22
CA ASN A 674 16.70 -28.61 -43.19
C ASN A 674 18.16 -28.13 -43.10
N ILE A 675 19.11 -29.06 -43.13
CA ILE A 675 20.58 -28.85 -43.17
C ILE A 675 21.22 -29.92 -44.07
N ASN A 676 22.52 -29.78 -44.38
CA ASN A 676 23.30 -30.81 -45.08
C ASN A 676 24.14 -31.66 -44.11
N ILE A 677 24.68 -32.80 -44.57
CA ILE A 677 25.67 -33.58 -43.80
C ILE A 677 26.92 -32.72 -43.52
N GLY A 678 27.22 -32.52 -42.23
CA GLY A 678 28.33 -31.70 -41.74
C GLY A 678 27.98 -30.24 -41.44
N ASP A 679 26.75 -29.80 -41.67
CA ASP A 679 26.27 -28.51 -41.18
C ASP A 679 25.98 -28.55 -39.67
N GLU A 680 26.14 -27.41 -39.00
CA GLU A 680 25.92 -27.21 -37.56
C GLU A 680 24.79 -26.21 -37.32
N TYR A 681 23.95 -26.41 -36.29
CA TYR A 681 22.77 -25.57 -36.04
C TYR A 681 22.24 -25.65 -34.60
N ASP A 682 21.92 -24.52 -33.98
CA ASP A 682 21.36 -24.48 -32.62
C ASP A 682 19.83 -24.58 -32.59
N LEU A 683 19.31 -25.52 -31.81
CA LEU A 683 17.93 -25.53 -31.32
C LEU A 683 17.83 -24.73 -30.01
N VAL A 684 16.85 -23.83 -29.92
CA VAL A 684 16.64 -22.95 -28.77
C VAL A 684 15.45 -23.43 -27.95
N PHE A 685 15.72 -23.96 -26.75
CA PHE A 685 14.70 -24.40 -25.79
C PHE A 685 14.52 -23.36 -24.68
N ASN A 686 13.30 -22.82 -24.57
CA ASN A 686 12.94 -21.79 -23.60
C ASN A 686 11.80 -22.28 -22.69
N ALA A 687 11.81 -21.84 -21.44
CA ALA A 687 10.76 -22.04 -20.45
C ALA A 687 10.15 -20.71 -20.01
N ASN A 688 8.81 -20.65 -19.93
CA ASN A 688 8.07 -19.55 -19.35
C ASN A 688 7.71 -19.92 -17.90
N LEU A 689 8.06 -19.05 -16.96
CA LEU A 689 7.93 -19.28 -15.52
C LEU A 689 6.62 -18.71 -14.96
N VAL A 690 6.22 -19.15 -13.76
CA VAL A 690 5.02 -18.67 -13.04
C VAL A 690 5.03 -17.15 -12.81
N ASN A 691 6.21 -16.54 -12.68
CA ASN A 691 6.34 -15.09 -12.52
C ASN A 691 6.19 -14.29 -13.83
N GLY A 692 6.13 -14.95 -14.99
CA GLY A 692 6.04 -14.31 -16.31
C GLY A 692 7.36 -14.19 -17.08
N ASP A 693 8.51 -14.55 -16.48
CA ASP A 693 9.80 -14.53 -17.18
C ASP A 693 9.92 -15.66 -18.21
N THR A 694 10.55 -15.38 -19.35
CA THR A 694 11.01 -16.39 -20.31
C THR A 694 12.51 -16.58 -20.16
N ILE A 695 12.95 -17.78 -19.74
CA ILE A 695 14.37 -18.15 -19.64
C ILE A 695 14.76 -19.16 -20.72
N ARG A 696 15.99 -19.08 -21.25
CA ARG A 696 16.56 -20.14 -22.09
C ARG A 696 17.15 -21.21 -21.17
N LEU A 697 16.74 -22.46 -21.35
CA LEU A 697 17.28 -23.58 -20.61
C LEU A 697 18.53 -24.12 -21.34
N TYR A 698 19.65 -24.13 -20.62
CA TYR A 698 20.91 -24.70 -21.07
C TYR A 698 21.13 -26.04 -20.35
N ASP A 699 22.03 -26.10 -19.36
CA ASP A 699 22.37 -27.35 -18.68
C ASP A 699 21.20 -27.92 -17.82
N ASP A 700 20.15 -27.12 -17.57
CA ASP A 700 18.85 -27.50 -16.97
C ASP A 700 17.87 -28.18 -17.94
N ALA A 701 18.21 -28.30 -19.22
CA ALA A 701 17.46 -29.09 -20.20
C ALA A 701 18.03 -30.51 -20.30
N GLU A 702 17.18 -31.50 -20.56
CA GLU A 702 17.62 -32.84 -20.98
C GLU A 702 17.19 -33.09 -22.43
N TRP A 703 18.15 -33.43 -23.29
CA TRP A 703 17.98 -33.60 -24.73
C TRP A 703 18.09 -35.08 -25.12
N SER A 704 17.35 -35.46 -26.15
CA SER A 704 17.42 -36.77 -26.79
C SER A 704 17.15 -36.65 -28.29
N VAL A 705 17.66 -37.60 -29.07
CA VAL A 705 17.39 -37.74 -30.50
C VAL A 705 17.07 -39.20 -30.83
N ASP A 706 16.14 -39.43 -31.75
CA ASP A 706 15.73 -40.78 -32.14
C ASP A 706 16.78 -41.56 -32.96
N ASN A 707 17.68 -40.86 -33.66
CA ASN A 707 18.74 -41.47 -34.47
C ASN A 707 20.00 -40.59 -34.60
N GLU A 708 20.98 -40.82 -33.72
CA GLU A 708 22.28 -40.13 -33.73
C GLU A 708 23.09 -40.31 -35.03
N ALA A 709 22.86 -41.38 -35.79
CA ALA A 709 23.54 -41.61 -37.06
C ALA A 709 23.05 -40.65 -38.18
N ILE A 710 21.89 -40.02 -38.00
CA ILE A 710 21.39 -38.95 -38.88
C ILE A 710 21.86 -37.59 -38.36
N ALA A 711 21.69 -37.29 -37.07
CA ALA A 711 22.19 -36.06 -36.44
C ALA A 711 22.36 -36.20 -34.93
N THR A 712 23.39 -35.56 -34.38
CA THR A 712 23.72 -35.54 -32.93
C THR A 712 23.37 -34.20 -32.30
N VAL A 713 22.98 -34.15 -31.01
CA VAL A 713 22.74 -32.91 -30.23
C VAL A 713 23.55 -32.91 -28.93
N ASP A 714 23.99 -31.72 -28.46
CA ASP A 714 24.64 -31.52 -27.15
C ASP A 714 23.66 -31.06 -26.05
N SER A 715 24.15 -30.88 -24.81
CA SER A 715 23.31 -30.43 -23.68
C SER A 715 22.73 -29.01 -23.81
N ARG A 716 23.14 -28.23 -24.81
CA ARG A 716 22.72 -26.83 -25.04
C ARG A 716 21.83 -26.68 -26.28
N GLY A 717 21.51 -27.79 -26.93
CA GLY A 717 20.71 -27.83 -28.16
C GLY A 717 21.51 -27.65 -29.45
N HIS A 718 22.85 -27.74 -29.41
CA HIS A 718 23.68 -27.64 -30.60
C HIS A 718 23.64 -28.93 -31.42
N VAL A 719 23.10 -28.88 -32.64
CA VAL A 719 22.88 -30.02 -33.53
C VAL A 719 23.92 -30.07 -34.66
N ILE A 720 24.43 -31.26 -34.97
CA ILE A 720 25.36 -31.50 -36.08
C ILE A 720 24.82 -32.62 -36.99
N GLY A 721 24.70 -32.36 -38.29
CA GLY A 721 24.26 -33.34 -39.30
C GLY A 721 25.33 -34.41 -39.57
N ARG A 722 24.95 -35.69 -39.51
CA ARG A 722 25.86 -36.86 -39.63
C ARG A 722 25.57 -37.76 -40.83
N GLY A 723 24.30 -37.96 -41.18
CA GLY A 723 23.88 -38.90 -42.22
C GLY A 723 22.54 -38.51 -42.84
N ASN A 724 22.25 -39.05 -44.04
CA ASN A 724 21.04 -38.70 -44.79
C ASN A 724 19.76 -39.19 -44.07
N GLY A 725 18.78 -38.30 -43.88
CA GLY A 725 17.47 -38.68 -43.36
C GLY A 725 16.75 -37.57 -42.58
N VAL A 726 15.90 -37.96 -41.64
CA VAL A 726 15.24 -37.05 -40.68
C VAL A 726 15.48 -37.59 -39.28
N ALA A 727 15.97 -36.73 -38.38
CA ALA A 727 16.11 -37.00 -36.96
C ALA A 727 15.08 -36.18 -36.18
N LYS A 728 14.42 -36.79 -35.20
CA LYS A 728 13.51 -36.14 -34.26
C LYS A 728 14.20 -35.95 -32.91
N PHE A 729 14.33 -34.69 -32.52
CA PHE A 729 14.81 -34.26 -31.22
C PHE A 729 13.64 -34.14 -30.25
N THR A 730 13.86 -34.55 -29.01
CA THR A 730 12.90 -34.42 -27.90
C THR A 730 13.65 -33.85 -26.69
N VAL A 731 13.10 -32.80 -26.09
CA VAL A 731 13.72 -32.05 -24.98
C VAL A 731 12.68 -31.69 -23.92
N TYR A 732 13.09 -31.71 -22.66
CA TYR A 732 12.24 -31.38 -21.51
C TYR A 732 13.07 -30.74 -20.37
N PRO A 733 12.43 -30.04 -19.40
CA PRO A 733 13.15 -29.39 -18.32
C PRO A 733 13.46 -30.35 -17.16
N LYS A 734 14.71 -30.39 -16.69
CA LYS A 734 15.13 -31.26 -15.57
C LYS A 734 14.41 -30.98 -14.26
N LYS A 735 13.86 -29.78 -14.09
CA LYS A 735 13.09 -29.38 -12.89
C LYS A 735 11.71 -30.04 -12.81
N GLN A 736 11.09 -30.34 -13.96
CA GLN A 736 9.76 -30.93 -14.08
C GLN A 736 9.80 -32.03 -15.16
N PRO A 737 10.55 -33.13 -14.92
CA PRO A 737 10.82 -34.14 -15.96
C PRO A 737 9.60 -35.01 -16.27
N ASP A 738 8.70 -35.17 -15.30
CA ASP A 738 7.48 -36.00 -15.41
C ASP A 738 6.28 -35.25 -16.03
N ASP A 739 6.44 -33.99 -16.44
CA ASP A 739 5.35 -33.20 -17.05
C ASP A 739 5.36 -33.31 -18.59
N PRO A 740 4.43 -34.07 -19.21
CA PRO A 740 4.40 -34.26 -20.65
C PRO A 740 4.00 -33.00 -21.44
N SER A 741 3.48 -31.95 -20.79
CA SER A 741 3.15 -30.67 -21.43
C SER A 741 4.37 -29.78 -21.66
N LEU A 742 5.45 -30.02 -20.89
CA LEU A 742 6.73 -29.32 -21.00
C LEU A 742 7.74 -30.03 -21.92
N VAL A 743 7.36 -31.17 -22.49
CA VAL A 743 8.14 -31.87 -23.52
C VAL A 743 7.94 -31.18 -24.86
N GLN A 744 9.02 -30.82 -25.53
CA GLN A 744 9.02 -30.23 -26.87
C GLN A 744 9.77 -31.13 -27.86
N THR A 745 9.38 -31.07 -29.14
CA THR A 745 10.03 -31.86 -30.19
C THR A 745 10.28 -31.06 -31.46
N ALA A 746 11.44 -31.26 -32.09
CA ALA A 746 11.78 -30.67 -33.38
C ALA A 746 12.29 -31.74 -34.35
N THR A 747 12.14 -31.52 -35.66
CA THR A 747 12.68 -32.41 -36.70
C THR A 747 13.76 -31.73 -37.52
N VAL A 748 14.93 -32.34 -37.62
CA VAL A 748 15.98 -31.89 -38.54
C VAL A 748 16.09 -32.90 -39.69
N LYS A 749 15.82 -32.42 -40.90
CA LYS A 749 16.11 -33.14 -42.14
C LYS A 749 17.55 -32.85 -42.53
N VAL A 750 18.36 -33.90 -42.63
CA VAL A 750 19.75 -33.84 -43.05
C VAL A 750 19.83 -34.39 -44.47
N ASP A 751 20.05 -33.50 -45.42
CA ASP A 751 20.22 -33.84 -46.83
C ASP A 751 21.68 -34.18 -47.16
N ASP A 752 21.86 -35.10 -48.10
CA ASP A 752 23.15 -35.51 -48.63
C ASP A 752 23.38 -34.92 -50.03
N PHE A 753 24.63 -34.60 -50.36
CA PHE A 753 24.97 -33.85 -51.57
C PHE A 753 26.17 -34.44 -52.29
N VAL A 754 26.19 -34.28 -53.62
CA VAL A 754 27.27 -34.76 -54.48
C VAL A 754 28.53 -33.92 -54.25
N THR A 755 29.60 -34.57 -53.78
CA THR A 755 30.90 -33.95 -53.58
C THR A 755 31.76 -33.99 -54.84
N ASN A 756 31.71 -35.11 -55.58
CA ASN A 756 32.48 -35.36 -56.81
C ASN A 756 31.69 -36.24 -57.80
N VAL A 757 32.09 -36.23 -59.08
CA VAL A 757 31.68 -37.22 -60.10
C VAL A 757 32.89 -37.89 -60.73
N ILE A 758 32.72 -39.10 -61.27
CA ILE A 758 33.76 -39.85 -62.00
C ILE A 758 33.17 -40.39 -63.29
N LEU A 759 33.83 -40.09 -64.42
CA LEU A 759 33.40 -40.51 -65.76
C LEU A 759 34.19 -41.73 -66.25
N THR A 760 33.47 -42.81 -66.56
CA THR A 760 34.03 -44.12 -66.93
C THR A 760 33.41 -44.63 -68.25
N PRO A 761 34.20 -45.23 -69.17
CA PRO A 761 35.65 -45.41 -69.15
C PRO A 761 36.45 -44.11 -69.34
N LYS A 762 37.65 -44.08 -68.75
CA LYS A 762 38.62 -42.99 -68.92
C LYS A 762 39.49 -43.25 -70.16
N ASP A 763 39.59 -42.26 -71.02
CA ASP A 763 40.41 -42.20 -72.24
C ASP A 763 40.33 -43.45 -73.16
N PRO A 764 39.13 -43.84 -73.65
CA PRO A 764 38.93 -45.05 -74.44
C PRO A 764 39.42 -44.92 -75.90
N ASN A 765 39.76 -46.06 -76.50
CA ASN A 765 40.06 -46.20 -77.93
C ASN A 765 38.95 -47.02 -78.60
N ILE A 766 38.49 -46.59 -79.78
CA ILE A 766 37.48 -47.26 -80.63
C ILE A 766 37.87 -47.14 -82.11
N ASP A 767 37.31 -47.96 -82.99
CA ASP A 767 37.47 -47.82 -84.44
C ASP A 767 36.36 -46.96 -85.07
N VAL A 768 36.61 -46.38 -86.26
CA VAL A 768 35.56 -45.64 -87.01
C VAL A 768 34.34 -46.52 -87.27
N GLY A 769 33.17 -46.05 -86.82
CA GLY A 769 31.89 -46.74 -86.93
C GLY A 769 31.45 -47.49 -85.65
N GLU A 770 32.36 -47.73 -84.70
CA GLU A 770 32.03 -48.38 -83.42
C GLU A 770 31.30 -47.45 -82.44
N THR A 771 30.69 -48.04 -81.40
CA THR A 771 29.95 -47.35 -80.35
C THR A 771 30.34 -47.83 -78.96
N LEU A 772 30.40 -46.91 -77.99
CA LEU A 772 30.83 -47.18 -76.62
C LEU A 772 29.94 -46.44 -75.61
N ASN A 773 29.48 -47.13 -74.57
CA ASN A 773 28.65 -46.54 -73.53
C ASN A 773 29.52 -45.88 -72.44
N MET A 774 29.18 -44.65 -72.06
CA MET A 774 29.75 -43.94 -70.92
C MET A 774 28.83 -44.06 -69.70
N THR A 775 29.44 -44.03 -68.52
CA THR A 775 28.77 -44.08 -67.21
C THR A 775 29.33 -43.00 -66.30
N LEU A 776 28.45 -42.30 -65.57
CA LEU A 776 28.84 -41.28 -64.60
C LEU A 776 28.50 -41.76 -63.19
N GLU A 777 29.52 -41.92 -62.35
CA GLU A 777 29.37 -42.20 -60.93
C GLU A 777 29.37 -40.90 -60.13
N THR A 778 28.58 -40.85 -59.05
CA THR A 778 28.47 -39.73 -58.11
C THR A 778 28.96 -40.16 -56.73
N HIS A 779 29.79 -39.33 -56.10
CA HIS A 779 30.28 -39.54 -54.74
C HIS A 779 29.64 -38.52 -53.80
N TYR A 780 28.82 -38.98 -52.88
CA TYR A 780 28.08 -38.17 -51.92
C TYR A 780 28.88 -37.87 -50.65
N LYS A 781 28.46 -36.86 -49.87
CA LYS A 781 29.12 -36.44 -48.63
C LYS A 781 29.06 -37.50 -47.54
N SER A 782 28.03 -38.36 -47.54
CA SER A 782 27.94 -39.57 -46.70
C SER A 782 28.99 -40.65 -47.02
N GLY A 783 29.67 -40.56 -48.17
CA GLY A 783 30.49 -41.65 -48.71
C GLY A 783 29.71 -42.66 -49.58
N LYS A 784 28.38 -42.49 -49.75
CA LYS A 784 27.62 -43.24 -50.76
C LYS A 784 28.20 -42.96 -52.16
N VAL A 785 28.33 -44.01 -52.97
CA VAL A 785 28.55 -43.92 -54.42
C VAL A 785 27.28 -44.38 -55.14
N ASP A 786 26.91 -43.72 -56.24
CA ASP A 786 25.74 -44.08 -57.05
C ASP A 786 25.98 -43.81 -58.54
N THR A 787 25.47 -44.67 -59.42
CA THR A 787 25.60 -44.50 -60.88
C THR A 787 24.38 -43.75 -61.41
N ILE A 788 24.59 -42.59 -62.04
CA ILE A 788 23.51 -41.74 -62.53
C ILE A 788 22.98 -42.26 -63.87
N SER A 789 21.65 -42.30 -64.00
CA SER A 789 20.98 -42.62 -65.26
C SER A 789 21.41 -41.62 -66.36
N PRO A 790 21.91 -42.07 -67.53
CA PRO A 790 22.55 -41.18 -68.49
C PRO A 790 21.70 -40.01 -68.99
N ASP A 791 20.37 -40.16 -69.02
CA ASP A 791 19.41 -39.11 -69.41
C ASP A 791 19.35 -37.92 -68.43
N LEU A 792 19.83 -38.11 -67.20
CA LEU A 792 19.97 -37.05 -66.19
C LEU A 792 21.33 -36.35 -66.25
N VAL A 793 22.27 -36.84 -67.06
CA VAL A 793 23.63 -36.29 -67.21
C VAL A 793 23.68 -35.34 -68.39
N ASN A 794 24.27 -34.16 -68.18
CA ASN A 794 24.53 -33.22 -69.27
C ASN A 794 25.84 -33.59 -69.97
N TRP A 795 25.71 -34.29 -71.10
CA TRP A 795 26.78 -34.76 -71.99
C TRP A 795 27.18 -33.73 -73.03
N ILE A 796 28.49 -33.56 -73.28
CA ILE A 796 29.02 -32.67 -74.31
C ILE A 796 30.23 -33.35 -74.98
N SER A 797 30.23 -33.49 -76.31
CA SER A 797 31.45 -33.79 -77.09
C SER A 797 32.07 -32.50 -77.62
N LYS A 798 33.38 -32.33 -77.43
CA LYS A 798 34.15 -31.17 -77.89
C LYS A 798 34.32 -31.14 -79.41
N THR A 799 34.43 -32.30 -80.05
CA THR A 799 34.53 -32.45 -81.51
C THR A 799 33.62 -33.60 -81.99
N PRO A 800 32.29 -33.36 -82.09
CA PRO A 800 31.31 -34.37 -82.51
C PRO A 800 31.61 -35.05 -83.85
N THR A 801 32.26 -34.33 -84.78
CA THR A 801 32.67 -34.88 -86.10
C THR A 801 33.75 -35.96 -86.02
N VAL A 802 34.43 -36.09 -84.88
CA VAL A 802 35.45 -37.13 -84.61
C VAL A 802 34.81 -38.25 -83.81
N ALA A 803 34.22 -37.91 -82.66
CA ALA A 803 33.38 -38.81 -81.89
C ALA A 803 32.18 -38.02 -81.33
N ASP A 804 30.97 -38.44 -81.66
CA ASP A 804 29.72 -37.84 -81.16
C ASP A 804 29.23 -38.59 -79.92
N ILE A 805 28.38 -37.97 -79.09
CA ILE A 805 27.77 -38.61 -77.91
C ILE A 805 26.30 -38.24 -77.78
N ASP A 806 25.45 -39.24 -77.56
CA ASP A 806 24.00 -39.04 -77.42
C ASP A 806 23.55 -38.79 -75.97
N ILE A 807 22.25 -38.51 -75.78
CA ILE A 807 21.64 -38.27 -74.46
C ILE A 807 21.66 -39.52 -73.56
N ASN A 808 21.89 -40.71 -74.11
CA ASN A 808 22.01 -41.96 -73.37
C ASN A 808 23.48 -42.25 -72.96
N GLY A 809 24.40 -41.31 -73.19
CA GLY A 809 25.83 -41.46 -72.92
C GLY A 809 26.55 -42.39 -73.91
N ILE A 810 25.95 -42.69 -75.06
CA ILE A 810 26.52 -43.59 -76.07
C ILE A 810 27.37 -42.75 -77.04
N ILE A 811 28.67 -42.99 -77.03
CA ILE A 811 29.62 -42.43 -77.99
C ILE A 811 29.53 -43.21 -79.31
N LYS A 812 29.75 -42.52 -80.44
CA LYS A 812 30.01 -43.13 -81.74
C LYS A 812 31.27 -42.56 -82.38
N GLY A 813 32.18 -43.43 -82.84
CA GLY A 813 33.34 -43.04 -83.65
C GLY A 813 32.93 -42.67 -85.08
N ILE A 814 33.28 -41.46 -85.53
CA ILE A 814 32.86 -40.91 -86.83
C ILE A 814 34.05 -40.71 -87.78
N SER A 815 35.18 -40.21 -87.29
CA SER A 815 36.41 -40.05 -88.09
C SER A 815 37.66 -40.15 -87.21
N GLU A 816 38.81 -40.44 -87.82
CA GLU A 816 40.09 -40.62 -87.13
C GLU A 816 40.51 -39.36 -86.34
N GLY A 817 40.97 -39.54 -85.11
CA GLY A 817 41.42 -38.45 -84.23
C GLY A 817 40.95 -38.60 -82.79
N THR A 818 40.93 -37.49 -82.05
CA THR A 818 40.52 -37.45 -80.63
C THR A 818 39.38 -36.47 -80.36
N SER A 819 38.41 -36.83 -79.50
CA SER A 819 37.42 -35.89 -78.92
C SER A 819 37.44 -35.94 -77.40
N LEU A 820 37.29 -34.78 -76.75
CA LEU A 820 37.07 -34.70 -75.31
C LEU A 820 35.56 -34.74 -75.04
N ILE A 821 35.12 -35.75 -74.28
CA ILE A 821 33.77 -35.85 -73.74
C ILE A 821 33.77 -35.21 -72.35
N THR A 822 32.79 -34.35 -72.07
CA THR A 822 32.49 -33.81 -70.74
C THR A 822 31.15 -34.34 -70.29
N ALA A 823 31.08 -34.80 -69.03
CA ALA A 823 29.85 -35.22 -68.37
C ALA A 823 29.65 -34.39 -67.11
N SER A 824 28.45 -33.84 -66.92
CA SER A 824 28.17 -32.94 -65.79
C SER A 824 26.83 -33.23 -65.12
N PHE A 825 26.83 -33.21 -63.78
CA PHE A 825 25.67 -33.51 -62.94
C PHE A 825 25.81 -32.80 -61.57
N ALA A 826 24.70 -32.30 -61.01
CA ALA A 826 24.66 -31.64 -59.70
C ALA A 826 25.72 -30.52 -59.47
N GLY A 827 26.14 -29.81 -60.52
CA GLY A 827 27.18 -28.77 -60.44
C GLY A 827 28.61 -29.32 -60.33
N LYS A 828 28.83 -30.59 -60.67
CA LYS A 828 30.13 -31.27 -60.79
C LYS A 828 30.32 -31.75 -62.22
N GLU A 829 31.57 -31.89 -62.65
CA GLU A 829 31.94 -32.36 -63.98
C GLU A 829 33.18 -33.25 -63.95
N ASP A 830 33.27 -34.19 -64.88
CA ASP A 830 34.49 -34.92 -65.23
C ASP A 830 34.56 -35.13 -66.75
N THR A 831 35.74 -35.44 -67.28
CA THR A 831 36.02 -35.51 -68.72
C THR A 831 36.75 -36.79 -69.13
N SER A 832 36.64 -37.22 -70.39
CA SER A 832 37.30 -38.42 -70.92
C SER A 832 37.65 -38.24 -72.40
N THR A 833 38.85 -38.67 -72.82
CA THR A 833 39.41 -38.39 -74.15
C THR A 833 39.27 -39.61 -75.07
N VAL A 834 38.23 -39.61 -75.90
CA VAL A 834 37.99 -40.68 -76.87
C VAL A 834 38.99 -40.56 -78.02
N THR A 835 39.64 -41.66 -78.38
CA THR A 835 40.49 -41.79 -79.57
C THR A 835 39.85 -42.74 -80.58
N VAL A 836 39.87 -42.37 -81.86
CA VAL A 836 39.21 -43.09 -82.96
C VAL A 836 40.23 -43.48 -84.03
N ASN A 837 40.31 -44.76 -84.39
CA ASN A 837 41.31 -45.32 -85.32
C ASN A 837 40.74 -45.70 -86.70
N SER A 838 41.63 -45.89 -87.69
CA SER A 838 41.32 -46.20 -89.10
C SER A 838 41.92 -47.54 -89.57
N ILE A 839 41.34 -48.15 -90.61
CA ILE A 839 41.59 -49.55 -91.01
C ILE A 839 41.55 -49.77 -92.55
N VAL A 840 42.45 -50.63 -93.05
CA VAL A 840 42.56 -51.07 -94.48
C VAL A 840 42.41 -52.60 -94.54
N ARG A 841 41.85 -53.19 -95.63
CA ARG A 841 41.43 -54.61 -95.62
C ARG A 841 41.71 -55.48 -96.85
N ASP A 842 41.80 -55.00 -98.09
CA ASP A 842 41.96 -55.88 -99.27
C ASP A 842 42.72 -55.27 -100.48
N LEU A 843 43.30 -56.13 -101.34
CA LEU A 843 44.05 -55.82 -102.56
C LEU A 843 43.65 -56.76 -103.71
N LYS A 844 43.47 -56.22 -104.92
CA LYS A 844 42.95 -56.94 -106.10
C LYS A 844 43.73 -56.61 -107.38
N ILE A 845 43.66 -57.45 -108.41
CA ILE A 845 44.15 -57.18 -109.78
C ILE A 845 42.98 -57.17 -110.77
N THR A 846 43.06 -56.32 -111.79
CA THR A 846 42.09 -56.23 -112.90
C THR A 846 42.80 -56.07 -114.25
N GLY A 847 42.38 -56.82 -115.27
CA GLY A 847 42.84 -56.72 -116.65
C GLY A 847 42.27 -57.82 -117.55
N PRO A 848 42.81 -58.01 -118.78
CA PRO A 848 42.37 -59.07 -119.70
C PRO A 848 42.97 -60.45 -119.41
N ASP A 849 42.18 -61.52 -119.55
CA ASP A 849 42.61 -62.89 -119.22
C ASP A 849 43.39 -63.61 -120.36
N GLU A 850 43.44 -63.10 -121.59
CA GLU A 850 44.05 -63.82 -122.74
C GLU A 850 44.91 -62.92 -123.67
N ILE A 851 45.94 -63.53 -124.29
CA ILE A 851 46.83 -62.95 -125.30
C ILE A 851 46.97 -63.93 -126.47
N ASN A 852 46.83 -63.48 -127.72
CA ASN A 852 47.12 -64.30 -128.90
C ASN A 852 48.44 -63.81 -129.54
N ILE A 853 49.31 -64.74 -129.96
CA ILE A 853 50.61 -64.46 -130.58
C ILE A 853 50.75 -65.14 -131.96
N ASP A 854 51.22 -64.40 -132.97
CA ASP A 854 51.54 -64.95 -134.28
C ASP A 854 53.00 -65.46 -134.30
N LEU A 855 53.18 -66.78 -134.25
CA LEU A 855 54.48 -67.44 -134.24
C LEU A 855 55.30 -67.26 -135.54
N HIS A 856 54.75 -66.64 -136.58
CA HIS A 856 55.44 -66.40 -137.85
C HIS A 856 56.02 -64.98 -137.97
N THR A 857 55.97 -64.15 -136.91
CA THR A 857 56.64 -62.84 -136.86
C THR A 857 57.44 -62.63 -135.56
N GLU A 858 58.59 -61.96 -135.64
CA GLU A 858 59.37 -61.53 -134.46
C GLU A 858 58.73 -60.29 -133.80
N LYS A 859 57.45 -60.40 -133.43
CA LYS A 859 56.65 -59.29 -132.89
C LYS A 859 56.01 -59.71 -131.56
N GLU A 860 56.37 -59.02 -130.50
CA GLU A 860 55.83 -59.24 -129.16
C GLU A 860 54.43 -58.62 -129.04
N ASP A 861 53.45 -59.41 -128.59
CA ASP A 861 52.12 -58.92 -128.23
C ASP A 861 51.93 -58.95 -126.70
N SER A 862 51.16 -57.98 -126.19
CA SER A 862 51.11 -57.66 -124.76
C SER A 862 49.78 -57.05 -124.31
N ILE A 863 49.50 -57.15 -123.01
CA ILE A 863 48.34 -56.57 -122.32
C ILE A 863 48.81 -55.79 -121.08
N LYS A 864 47.89 -55.11 -120.39
CA LYS A 864 48.20 -54.39 -119.14
C LYS A 864 47.18 -54.71 -118.06
N LEU A 865 47.69 -54.91 -116.85
CA LEU A 865 46.94 -55.17 -115.62
C LEU A 865 47.11 -53.99 -114.67
N GLU A 866 46.11 -53.78 -113.80
CA GLU A 866 46.15 -52.81 -112.70
C GLU A 866 45.91 -53.50 -111.35
N SER A 867 46.41 -52.93 -110.26
CA SER A 867 46.12 -53.39 -108.89
C SER A 867 45.44 -52.29 -108.05
N VAL A 868 44.48 -52.66 -107.21
CA VAL A 868 43.55 -51.75 -106.53
C VAL A 868 43.32 -52.18 -105.07
N LEU A 869 43.41 -51.24 -104.12
CA LEU A 869 43.03 -51.42 -102.72
C LEU A 869 41.55 -51.18 -102.48
N ASN A 870 40.90 -52.04 -101.68
CA ASN A 870 39.49 -51.97 -101.27
C ASN A 870 38.50 -51.68 -102.42
N ASP A 871 38.81 -52.08 -103.66
CA ASP A 871 38.08 -51.70 -104.90
C ASP A 871 37.97 -50.17 -105.19
N THR A 872 38.71 -49.30 -104.47
CA THR A 872 38.60 -47.83 -104.60
C THR A 872 39.88 -47.08 -104.94
N THR A 873 41.07 -47.68 -104.85
CA THR A 873 42.34 -46.92 -104.98
C THR A 873 43.42 -47.71 -105.72
N THR A 874 43.75 -47.29 -106.95
CA THR A 874 44.77 -47.93 -107.80
C THR A 874 46.18 -47.73 -107.24
N VAL A 875 46.92 -48.83 -107.09
CA VAL A 875 48.30 -48.89 -106.56
C VAL A 875 49.29 -49.61 -107.50
N THR A 876 48.90 -49.83 -108.76
CA THR A 876 49.65 -50.55 -109.83
C THR A 876 51.15 -50.29 -109.83
N ASN A 877 51.57 -49.04 -109.98
CA ASN A 877 52.99 -48.66 -110.12
C ASN A 877 53.80 -48.76 -108.81
N ASN A 878 53.12 -48.90 -107.68
CA ASN A 878 53.74 -49.07 -106.36
C ASN A 878 53.72 -50.55 -105.91
N SER A 879 53.09 -51.43 -106.70
CA SER A 879 53.01 -52.85 -106.41
C SER A 879 54.23 -53.59 -106.99
N SER A 880 54.70 -54.62 -106.28
CA SER A 880 55.71 -55.54 -106.80
C SER A 880 55.04 -56.60 -107.66
N TRP A 881 55.34 -56.63 -108.96
CA TRP A 881 54.79 -57.56 -109.94
C TRP A 881 55.72 -58.74 -110.21
N SER A 882 55.16 -59.92 -110.48
CA SER A 882 55.91 -61.15 -110.82
C SER A 882 55.06 -62.10 -111.68
N SER A 883 55.72 -62.94 -112.49
CA SER A 883 55.09 -63.96 -113.34
C SER A 883 55.44 -65.36 -112.85
N SER A 884 54.49 -66.31 -112.91
CA SER A 884 54.74 -67.70 -112.51
C SER A 884 55.61 -68.48 -113.49
N ASP A 885 55.73 -68.04 -114.74
CA ASP A 885 56.62 -68.61 -115.75
C ASP A 885 56.95 -67.57 -116.84
N GLU A 886 58.08 -66.89 -116.68
CA GLU A 886 58.56 -65.85 -117.59
C GLU A 886 58.83 -66.35 -119.03
N ARG A 887 58.86 -67.66 -119.26
CA ARG A 887 59.01 -68.26 -120.60
C ARG A 887 57.69 -68.23 -121.40
N ILE A 888 56.56 -68.14 -120.70
CA ILE A 888 55.22 -68.00 -121.29
C ILE A 888 54.93 -66.51 -121.47
N ALA A 889 55.02 -65.73 -120.38
CA ALA A 889 54.97 -64.26 -120.42
C ALA A 889 55.72 -63.63 -119.23
N THR A 890 56.42 -62.52 -119.45
CA THR A 890 56.96 -61.65 -118.39
C THR A 890 55.97 -60.56 -117.99
N VAL A 891 56.15 -59.95 -116.81
CA VAL A 891 55.41 -58.75 -116.39
C VAL A 891 56.37 -57.64 -115.94
N ASN A 892 56.10 -56.41 -116.37
CA ASN A 892 56.85 -55.22 -115.98
C ASN A 892 56.26 -54.58 -114.71
N SER A 893 57.06 -53.73 -114.04
CA SER A 893 56.67 -53.04 -112.80
C SER A 893 55.48 -52.06 -112.94
N ASP A 894 55.02 -51.80 -114.16
CA ASP A 894 53.86 -50.97 -114.47
C ASP A 894 52.59 -51.81 -114.76
N GLY A 895 52.64 -53.14 -114.56
CA GLY A 895 51.55 -54.08 -114.84
C GLY A 895 51.46 -54.56 -116.29
N THR A 896 52.37 -54.17 -117.19
CA THR A 896 52.35 -54.61 -118.60
C THR A 896 52.92 -56.03 -118.75
N VAL A 897 52.13 -56.96 -119.28
CA VAL A 897 52.45 -58.39 -119.47
C VAL A 897 52.76 -58.66 -120.94
N VAL A 898 53.92 -59.24 -121.23
CA VAL A 898 54.45 -59.48 -122.60
C VAL A 898 54.58 -60.98 -122.85
N ALA A 899 53.94 -61.50 -123.90
CA ALA A 899 53.88 -62.93 -124.21
C ALA A 899 54.96 -63.41 -125.19
N TYR A 900 55.45 -64.63 -124.98
CA TYR A 900 56.51 -65.26 -125.78
C TYR A 900 56.16 -66.64 -126.32
N THR A 901 55.46 -67.48 -125.54
CA THR A 901 55.08 -68.84 -125.95
C THR A 901 53.70 -69.22 -125.41
N THR A 902 53.04 -70.20 -126.03
CA THR A 902 51.67 -70.57 -125.68
C THR A 902 51.58 -71.37 -124.38
N GLY A 903 50.62 -71.01 -123.53
CA GLY A 903 50.43 -71.58 -122.19
C GLY A 903 49.68 -70.66 -121.24
N ASN A 904 49.31 -71.16 -120.07
CA ASN A 904 48.74 -70.33 -118.99
C ASN A 904 49.82 -69.92 -117.99
N VAL A 905 49.76 -68.67 -117.52
CA VAL A 905 50.71 -68.11 -116.56
C VAL A 905 49.98 -67.20 -115.57
N VAL A 906 50.34 -67.27 -114.29
CA VAL A 906 49.72 -66.46 -113.23
C VAL A 906 50.61 -65.27 -112.90
N ILE A 907 50.04 -64.08 -113.03
CA ILE A 907 50.67 -62.82 -112.68
C ILE A 907 50.25 -62.45 -111.26
N THR A 908 51.23 -62.14 -110.41
CA THR A 908 51.04 -61.80 -108.99
C THR A 908 51.50 -60.37 -108.72
N ALA A 909 50.69 -59.58 -108.02
CA ALA A 909 51.02 -58.25 -107.53
C ALA A 909 50.96 -58.20 -106.00
N SER A 910 51.91 -57.52 -105.36
CA SER A 910 51.91 -57.31 -103.92
C SER A 910 52.09 -55.84 -103.55
N TYR A 911 51.32 -55.38 -102.57
CA TYR A 911 51.38 -54.03 -102.00
C TYR A 911 51.11 -54.11 -100.49
N ASP A 912 51.99 -53.47 -99.70
CA ASP A 912 51.92 -53.37 -98.22
C ASP A 912 51.55 -54.69 -97.49
N GLY A 913 52.21 -55.78 -97.89
CA GLY A 913 52.01 -57.13 -97.31
C GLY A 913 50.79 -57.89 -97.85
N LEU A 914 49.87 -57.23 -98.56
CA LEU A 914 48.78 -57.88 -99.29
C LEU A 914 49.27 -58.43 -100.64
N MET A 915 48.58 -59.44 -101.18
CA MET A 915 48.90 -60.07 -102.46
C MET A 915 47.62 -60.41 -103.23
N ALA A 916 47.67 -60.19 -104.55
CA ALA A 916 46.61 -60.55 -105.49
C ALA A 916 47.19 -61.32 -106.68
N GLN A 917 46.37 -62.14 -107.34
CA GLN A 917 46.76 -62.96 -108.48
C GLN A 917 45.74 -62.88 -109.63
N HIS A 918 46.22 -62.98 -110.86
CA HIS A 918 45.42 -62.93 -112.08
C HIS A 918 46.04 -63.87 -113.13
N SER A 919 45.23 -64.66 -113.84
CA SER A 919 45.71 -65.70 -114.76
C SER A 919 45.60 -65.23 -116.20
N VAL A 920 46.67 -65.40 -116.98
CA VAL A 920 46.77 -64.95 -118.37
C VAL A 920 47.06 -66.15 -119.27
N ASN A 921 46.29 -66.30 -120.35
CA ASN A 921 46.31 -67.44 -121.27
C ASN A 921 46.88 -67.04 -122.64
N VAL A 922 48.01 -67.61 -123.05
CA VAL A 922 48.69 -67.32 -124.32
C VAL A 922 48.39 -68.38 -125.39
N LYS A 923 47.90 -67.98 -126.56
CA LYS A 923 47.51 -68.86 -127.69
C LYS A 923 48.15 -68.44 -129.02
N SER A 924 48.09 -69.28 -130.05
CA SER A 924 48.71 -69.04 -131.37
C SER A 924 47.82 -69.51 -132.52
N ASP A 925 47.93 -68.81 -133.66
CA ASP A 925 47.16 -69.04 -134.88
C ASP A 925 47.98 -69.63 -136.06
N ASP A 926 47.30 -70.53 -136.80
CA ASP A 926 47.45 -70.94 -138.22
C ASP A 926 48.23 -72.22 -138.67
N TYR A 927 47.74 -72.74 -139.83
CA TYR A 927 48.29 -73.65 -140.86
C TYR A 927 47.84 -75.13 -141.02
N SER A 928 46.76 -75.30 -141.82
CA SER A 928 46.65 -76.27 -142.96
C SER A 928 46.43 -77.80 -142.66
N SER A 929 46.06 -78.68 -143.61
CA SER A 929 45.89 -78.57 -145.08
C SER A 929 44.82 -79.51 -145.71
N ILE A 930 44.18 -78.98 -146.75
CA ILE A 930 43.42 -79.58 -147.90
C ILE A 930 43.64 -81.09 -148.21
N TYR A 931 42.56 -81.90 -148.37
CA TYR A 931 42.15 -82.56 -149.65
C TYR A 931 40.97 -83.57 -149.56
N GLY A 932 39.81 -83.12 -150.05
CA GLY A 932 38.76 -83.84 -150.79
C GLY A 932 38.33 -85.29 -150.46
N THR A 933 37.04 -85.46 -150.15
CA THR A 933 36.10 -86.26 -150.99
C THR A 933 34.66 -85.79 -150.76
N VAL A 934 33.87 -85.64 -151.83
CA VAL A 934 32.44 -85.32 -151.75
C VAL A 934 31.62 -86.59 -151.87
N VAL A 935 30.78 -86.90 -150.87
CA VAL A 935 29.66 -87.83 -151.02
C VAL A 935 28.36 -87.05 -150.80
N LYS A 936 27.67 -86.78 -151.90
CA LYS A 936 26.31 -86.24 -151.90
C LYS A 936 25.33 -87.40 -151.75
N VAL A 937 24.66 -87.52 -150.60
CA VAL A 937 23.44 -88.34 -150.51
C VAL A 937 22.24 -87.43 -150.76
N SER A 938 21.52 -87.69 -151.83
CA SER A 938 20.24 -87.03 -152.13
C SER A 938 19.17 -87.46 -151.12
N GLY A 939 18.39 -86.51 -150.61
CA GLY A 939 17.16 -86.85 -149.88
C GLY A 939 16.13 -87.54 -150.78
N CYS A 940 15.27 -88.36 -150.19
CA CYS A 940 14.10 -88.89 -150.90
C CYS A 940 12.99 -87.85 -150.93
N TYR A 941 12.84 -87.19 -152.07
CA TYR A 941 11.57 -86.58 -152.47
C TYR A 941 10.47 -87.66 -152.59
N ASP A 942 9.21 -87.23 -152.50
CA ASP A 942 8.03 -88.07 -152.70
C ASP A 942 8.05 -88.69 -154.13
N LEU A 943 7.92 -90.01 -154.25
CA LEU A 943 7.51 -90.68 -155.50
C LEU A 943 6.98 -92.11 -155.25
N ALA A 944 5.68 -92.17 -154.94
CA ALA A 944 4.74 -93.25 -155.27
C ALA A 944 5.17 -94.75 -155.17
N VAL A 945 4.65 -95.40 -154.12
CA VAL A 945 4.33 -96.84 -154.01
C VAL A 945 5.47 -97.83 -153.63
N ALA A 946 5.34 -98.34 -152.40
CA ALA A 946 5.84 -99.63 -151.87
C ALA A 946 7.37 -99.89 -151.74
N GLY A 947 7.91 -99.64 -150.54
CA GLY A 947 9.15 -100.27 -150.04
C GLY A 947 10.02 -99.37 -149.15
N GLU A 948 10.33 -99.80 -147.92
CA GLU A 948 11.31 -99.13 -147.04
C GLU A 948 12.74 -99.68 -147.26
N PRO A 949 13.77 -98.84 -147.15
CA PRO A 949 15.11 -99.24 -146.74
C PRO A 949 15.52 -98.64 -145.38
N LYS A 950 16.24 -99.41 -144.56
CA LYS A 950 16.83 -99.00 -143.27
C LYS A 950 18.36 -99.08 -143.34
N ILE A 951 19.07 -98.37 -142.46
CA ILE A 951 20.54 -98.42 -142.35
C ILE A 951 20.97 -98.54 -140.87
N GLN A 952 21.97 -99.37 -140.59
CA GLN A 952 22.66 -99.55 -139.29
C GLN A 952 24.15 -99.80 -139.57
N TYR A 953 25.08 -99.23 -138.78
CA TYR A 953 26.51 -99.60 -138.78
C TYR A 953 27.16 -99.42 -137.39
N TYR A 954 28.40 -99.91 -137.22
CA TYR A 954 29.03 -100.25 -135.93
C TYR A 954 30.33 -99.47 -135.63
N TYR A 955 30.90 -99.70 -134.43
CA TYR A 955 32.02 -99.01 -133.77
C TYR A 955 33.36 -99.80 -133.84
N TYR A 956 34.52 -99.17 -133.53
CA TYR A 956 35.76 -99.68 -132.87
C TYR A 956 37.03 -98.79 -133.16
N PRO A 957 38.17 -98.89 -132.43
CA PRO A 957 38.99 -97.71 -132.08
C PRO A 957 40.52 -97.83 -132.37
N SER A 958 41.30 -96.82 -131.94
CA SER A 958 42.77 -96.85 -131.87
C SER A 958 43.32 -95.74 -130.96
N THR A 959 44.49 -95.79 -130.29
CA THR A 959 45.36 -96.88 -129.73
C THR A 959 46.48 -96.16 -128.96
N GLU A 960 46.93 -96.54 -127.76
CA GLU A 960 46.35 -97.44 -126.75
C GLU A 960 46.65 -96.83 -125.34
N GLU A 961 47.16 -97.43 -124.25
CA GLU A 961 47.70 -98.75 -123.89
C GLU A 961 46.98 -99.36 -122.67
N ARG A 962 46.83 -100.69 -122.72
CA ARG A 962 46.82 -101.64 -121.58
C ARG A 962 45.75 -101.47 -120.49
N GLY A 963 44.53 -101.91 -120.79
CA GLY A 963 43.51 -102.29 -119.78
C GLY A 963 42.24 -102.90 -120.39
N ILE A 964 42.06 -104.22 -120.31
CA ILE A 964 41.11 -105.00 -121.14
C ILE A 964 40.43 -106.09 -120.26
N PRO A 965 39.15 -106.53 -120.43
CA PRO A 965 37.89 -105.84 -120.83
C PRO A 965 36.65 -106.24 -119.95
N SER A 966 35.41 -105.82 -120.28
CA SER A 966 34.36 -106.75 -120.82
C SER A 966 32.86 -106.30 -120.73
N SER A 967 32.16 -106.49 -121.87
CA SER A 967 30.69 -106.65 -122.08
C SER A 967 29.76 -105.40 -122.18
N PRO A 968 28.82 -105.36 -123.17
CA PRO A 968 27.91 -104.21 -123.43
C PRO A 968 26.40 -104.50 -123.22
N LYS A 969 25.53 -103.47 -123.35
CA LYS A 969 24.05 -103.61 -123.44
C LYS A 969 23.38 -102.59 -124.39
N THR A 970 22.18 -102.93 -124.88
CA THR A 970 21.35 -102.25 -125.91
C THR A 970 19.86 -102.42 -125.58
N ASN A 971 18.83 -101.82 -126.22
CA ASN A 971 18.72 -100.80 -127.30
C ASN A 971 17.45 -99.95 -127.08
N LYS A 972 17.20 -98.90 -127.89
CA LYS A 972 15.83 -98.37 -128.13
C LYS A 972 15.70 -97.66 -129.48
N ASP A 973 14.62 -97.94 -130.20
CA ASP A 973 14.33 -97.43 -131.54
C ASP A 973 13.18 -96.40 -131.52
N PHE A 974 13.11 -95.50 -132.51
CA PHE A 974 11.95 -94.64 -132.78
C PHE A 974 11.65 -94.56 -134.29
N THR A 975 10.43 -94.18 -134.66
CA THR A 975 9.93 -94.22 -136.06
C THR A 975 9.04 -93.02 -136.35
N CYS A 976 9.30 -92.30 -137.45
CA CYS A 976 8.53 -91.11 -137.83
C CYS A 976 7.30 -91.44 -138.68
N LYS A 977 6.10 -90.99 -138.27
CA LYS A 977 4.88 -90.98 -139.10
C LYS A 977 3.98 -89.77 -138.78
N GLY A 978 3.80 -88.88 -139.76
CA GLY A 978 2.85 -87.77 -139.71
C GLY A 978 3.18 -86.74 -140.80
N LYS A 979 2.21 -86.35 -141.65
CA LYS A 979 2.41 -85.29 -142.66
C LYS A 979 1.91 -83.95 -142.11
N GLY A 980 2.81 -83.00 -141.90
CA GLY A 980 2.53 -81.60 -141.53
C GLY A 980 3.81 -80.77 -141.65
N LEU A 981 3.69 -79.50 -142.05
CA LEU A 981 4.83 -78.58 -142.16
C LEU A 981 5.21 -78.03 -140.77
N PHE A 982 6.44 -78.26 -140.35
CA PHE A 982 7.06 -77.60 -139.20
C PHE A 982 8.45 -77.03 -139.58
N PRO A 983 8.86 -75.87 -139.03
CA PRO A 983 10.12 -75.22 -139.40
C PRO A 983 11.26 -75.58 -138.43
N GLU A 984 12.29 -76.27 -138.91
CA GLU A 984 13.38 -76.78 -138.04
C GLU A 984 14.78 -76.45 -138.57
N GLN A 985 15.41 -75.46 -137.92
CA GLN A 985 16.83 -75.55 -137.53
C GLN A 985 16.94 -75.04 -136.09
N ALA A 986 16.65 -75.94 -135.13
CA ALA A 986 16.93 -75.71 -133.72
C ALA A 986 18.32 -76.28 -133.39
N ILE A 987 19.14 -75.50 -132.68
CA ILE A 987 20.44 -75.96 -132.16
C ILE A 987 20.22 -76.42 -130.72
N VAL A 988 20.63 -77.64 -130.41
CA VAL A 988 20.56 -78.22 -129.06
C VAL A 988 21.98 -78.37 -128.52
N LEU A 989 22.24 -77.78 -127.35
CA LEU A 989 23.47 -77.96 -126.59
C LEU A 989 23.12 -78.70 -125.29
N ASN A 990 23.35 -80.01 -125.26
CA ASN A 990 23.05 -80.86 -124.12
C ASN A 990 24.04 -80.61 -122.97
N THR A 991 23.52 -80.26 -121.79
CA THR A 991 24.23 -80.44 -120.52
C THR A 991 23.33 -81.15 -119.51
N GLN A 992 23.90 -81.94 -118.59
CA GLN A 992 23.25 -83.14 -118.05
C GLN A 992 22.04 -82.93 -117.09
N ASN A 993 21.54 -81.71 -116.86
CA ASN A 993 20.47 -81.44 -115.87
C ASN A 993 19.20 -80.73 -116.41
N GLY A 994 19.02 -80.66 -117.74
CA GLY A 994 17.70 -80.42 -118.35
C GLY A 994 17.54 -79.08 -119.08
N ASP A 995 17.02 -79.15 -120.32
CA ASP A 995 16.95 -78.04 -121.26
C ASP A 995 15.53 -77.46 -121.38
N TYR A 996 15.39 -76.13 -121.41
CA TYR A 996 14.18 -75.46 -121.91
C TYR A 996 14.52 -74.21 -122.74
N TYR A 997 13.57 -73.79 -123.59
CA TYR A 997 13.83 -73.09 -124.85
C TYR A 997 13.25 -71.68 -124.89
N THR A 998 13.91 -70.77 -125.63
CA THR A 998 13.37 -69.46 -125.99
C THR A 998 12.61 -69.52 -127.32
N ASN A 999 11.69 -68.58 -127.55
CA ASN A 999 11.15 -68.28 -128.87
C ASN A 999 11.24 -66.78 -129.15
N SER A 1000 10.76 -66.33 -130.32
CA SER A 1000 11.18 -65.09 -130.97
C SER A 1000 10.77 -63.76 -130.31
N ALA A 1001 10.22 -63.75 -129.09
CA ALA A 1001 9.97 -62.53 -128.30
C ALA A 1001 9.80 -62.78 -126.77
N GLY A 1002 10.85 -63.22 -126.06
CA GLY A 1002 10.90 -63.28 -124.59
C GLY A 1002 12.31 -63.62 -124.09
N ILE A 1003 12.93 -62.90 -123.16
CA ILE A 1003 12.57 -62.71 -121.73
C ILE A 1003 12.50 -64.05 -120.99
N LEU A 1004 13.57 -64.35 -120.23
CA LEU A 1004 13.57 -65.40 -119.21
C LEU A 1004 12.85 -64.87 -117.95
N THR A 1005 11.83 -65.59 -117.50
CA THR A 1005 11.17 -65.37 -116.21
C THR A 1005 11.29 -66.66 -115.42
N GLU A 1006 11.87 -66.62 -114.22
CA GLU A 1006 12.03 -67.82 -113.40
C GLU A 1006 10.69 -68.20 -112.75
N PHE A 1007 10.19 -69.39 -113.06
CA PHE A 1007 9.00 -69.96 -112.44
C PHE A 1007 9.40 -71.09 -111.49
N LYS A 1008 9.11 -70.92 -110.21
CA LYS A 1008 9.24 -71.98 -109.21
C LYS A 1008 7.87 -72.60 -108.96
N ILE A 1009 7.71 -73.86 -109.37
CA ILE A 1009 6.54 -74.68 -108.99
C ILE A 1009 6.81 -75.22 -107.58
N ASP A 1010 5.88 -74.99 -106.67
CA ASP A 1010 5.82 -75.72 -105.40
C ASP A 1010 4.65 -76.71 -105.44
N SER A 1011 4.81 -77.84 -104.77
CA SER A 1011 3.87 -78.96 -104.80
C SER A 1011 2.94 -78.94 -103.60
N ASP A 1012 1.80 -78.25 -103.72
CA ASP A 1012 0.47 -78.90 -103.61
C ASP A 1012 -0.71 -77.91 -103.66
N SER A 1013 -1.68 -78.21 -104.53
CA SER A 1013 -3.07 -77.70 -104.54
C SER A 1013 -3.36 -76.18 -104.62
N THR A 1014 -4.11 -75.82 -105.68
CA THR A 1014 -5.07 -74.69 -105.79
C THR A 1014 -4.56 -73.24 -105.82
N ASN A 1015 -4.26 -72.80 -107.04
CA ASN A 1015 -4.33 -71.44 -107.61
C ASN A 1015 -5.17 -70.38 -106.85
N THR A 1016 -4.53 -69.27 -106.44
CA THR A 1016 -4.85 -67.88 -106.88
C THR A 1016 -3.77 -66.88 -106.42
N MET A 1017 -3.69 -65.71 -107.07
CA MET A 1017 -2.93 -64.54 -106.59
C MET A 1017 -3.84 -63.32 -106.56
N GLU A 1018 -3.66 -62.41 -105.61
CA GLU A 1018 -4.22 -61.05 -105.68
C GLU A 1018 -3.31 -60.01 -105.00
N ARG A 1019 -3.55 -58.72 -105.30
CA ARG A 1019 -2.80 -57.54 -104.80
C ARG A 1019 -3.46 -56.94 -103.55
N VAL A 1020 -2.81 -55.96 -102.89
CA VAL A 1020 -3.40 -54.64 -102.57
C VAL A 1020 -2.30 -53.63 -102.14
N PHE A 1021 -2.68 -52.37 -101.88
CA PHE A 1021 -1.85 -51.15 -101.91
C PHE A 1021 -1.52 -50.51 -100.53
N ALA A 1022 -0.80 -49.38 -100.58
CA ALA A 1022 -0.33 -48.52 -99.50
C ALA A 1022 -1.44 -47.72 -98.75
N ASP A 1023 -1.07 -46.99 -97.69
CA ASP A 1023 -1.34 -45.54 -97.49
C ASP A 1023 -0.84 -45.02 -96.10
N GLY A 1024 -1.12 -43.76 -95.74
CA GLY A 1024 -0.80 -43.15 -94.43
C GLY A 1024 -1.54 -41.82 -94.15
N ILE A 1025 -1.12 -41.10 -93.09
CA ILE A 1025 -1.57 -39.76 -92.60
C ILE A 1025 -2.69 -39.73 -91.52
N THR A 1026 -2.28 -39.34 -90.30
CA THR A 1026 -2.78 -38.29 -89.35
C THR A 1026 -4.27 -37.82 -89.31
N VAL A 1027 -4.81 -37.44 -88.12
CA VAL A 1027 -5.49 -36.12 -87.78
C VAL A 1027 -6.53 -36.12 -86.60
N SER A 1028 -6.39 -35.12 -85.70
CA SER A 1028 -7.42 -34.51 -84.78
C SER A 1028 -7.92 -35.31 -83.55
N LYS A 1029 -8.52 -34.72 -82.49
CA LYS A 1029 -9.03 -33.34 -82.19
C LYS A 1029 -9.09 -33.17 -80.64
N GLY A 1030 -9.20 -31.99 -80.00
CA GLY A 1030 -9.27 -30.57 -80.39
C GLY A 1030 -9.91 -29.72 -79.27
N TYR A 1031 -10.15 -28.40 -79.50
CA TYR A 1031 -10.74 -27.39 -78.56
C TYR A 1031 -9.84 -26.99 -77.36
N ALA A 1032 -10.03 -25.87 -76.62
CA ALA A 1032 -10.51 -24.49 -76.91
C ALA A 1032 -10.34 -23.61 -75.62
N ILE A 1033 -10.47 -22.27 -75.56
CA ILE A 1033 -10.14 -21.06 -76.36
C ILE A 1033 -10.34 -19.85 -75.40
N ASP A 1034 -9.49 -18.82 -75.38
CA ASP A 1034 -9.86 -17.43 -75.05
C ASP A 1034 -8.87 -16.36 -75.59
N ASP A 1035 -9.11 -15.08 -75.28
CA ASP A 1035 -8.97 -13.84 -76.08
C ASP A 1035 -7.59 -13.19 -76.46
N VAL A 1036 -7.59 -12.58 -77.66
CA VAL A 1036 -7.06 -11.23 -78.06
C VAL A 1036 -5.53 -10.87 -78.05
N VAL A 1037 -5.22 -9.75 -78.77
CA VAL A 1037 -3.93 -9.38 -79.41
C VAL A 1037 -3.54 -7.89 -79.15
N THR A 1038 -2.29 -7.52 -79.48
CA THR A 1038 -1.61 -6.18 -79.45
C THR A 1038 -0.81 -5.90 -78.16
N GLY A 1039 0.23 -5.04 -78.12
CA GLY A 1039 0.87 -4.18 -79.13
C GLY A 1039 2.22 -3.62 -78.60
N LYS A 1040 2.95 -2.79 -79.35
CA LYS A 1040 4.30 -2.27 -79.00
C LYS A 1040 4.33 -0.74 -79.14
N LYS A 1041 5.08 0.09 -78.40
CA LYS A 1041 6.34 -0.06 -77.63
C LYS A 1041 6.23 0.51 -76.18
N GLY A 1042 7.34 0.52 -75.43
CA GLY A 1042 7.47 1.22 -74.12
C GLY A 1042 7.45 2.75 -74.20
N PHE A 1043 7.54 3.50 -73.10
CA PHE A 1043 7.90 3.16 -71.69
C PHE A 1043 6.97 3.95 -70.71
N LEU A 1044 7.20 4.31 -69.43
CA LEU A 1044 8.30 4.27 -68.42
C LEU A 1044 7.62 4.61 -67.04
N GLY A 1045 7.90 4.09 -65.83
CA GLY A 1045 8.72 2.95 -65.37
C GLY A 1045 9.70 3.34 -64.24
N LEU A 1046 9.29 3.41 -62.95
CA LEU A 1046 10.20 3.88 -61.86
C LEU A 1046 10.12 3.17 -60.50
N LYS A 1047 11.30 3.15 -59.87
CA LYS A 1047 11.70 2.74 -58.51
C LYS A 1047 11.06 3.63 -57.43
N CYS A 1048 10.62 3.04 -56.30
CA CYS A 1048 10.24 3.83 -55.12
C CYS A 1048 11.45 4.46 -54.43
N ILE A 1049 11.36 5.78 -54.22
CA ILE A 1049 12.01 6.51 -53.12
C ILE A 1049 10.85 7.04 -52.26
N ALA A 1050 10.96 6.95 -50.93
CA ALA A 1050 9.87 7.27 -50.00
C ALA A 1050 9.58 8.79 -49.94
N PRO A 1051 8.39 9.23 -49.46
CA PRO A 1051 8.12 9.21 -48.02
C PRO A 1051 6.67 8.90 -47.55
N GLY A 1052 6.55 8.08 -46.50
CA GLY A 1052 5.68 8.31 -45.32
C GLY A 1052 4.13 8.24 -45.40
N ILE A 1053 3.55 7.34 -44.57
CA ILE A 1053 2.20 7.41 -43.92
C ILE A 1053 1.03 7.16 -44.93
N ALA A 1054 0.02 6.30 -44.70
CA ALA A 1054 -0.78 6.03 -43.49
C ALA A 1054 -1.26 4.56 -43.29
N ASN A 1055 -2.15 4.34 -42.32
CA ASN A 1055 -2.52 3.04 -41.72
C ASN A 1055 -3.76 2.31 -42.31
N LEU A 1056 -3.99 1.09 -41.82
CA LEU A 1056 -5.08 0.12 -42.13
C LEU A 1056 -6.50 0.60 -41.74
N THR A 1057 -7.55 -0.04 -42.31
CA THR A 1057 -8.68 -0.60 -41.52
C THR A 1057 -9.57 -1.62 -42.29
N SER A 1058 -10.31 -2.45 -41.52
CA SER A 1058 -11.42 -3.41 -41.83
C SER A 1058 -12.10 -3.40 -43.22
N VAL A 1059 -12.39 -4.50 -43.94
CA VAL A 1059 -13.03 -5.82 -43.64
C VAL A 1059 -14.56 -5.89 -43.95
N LYS A 1060 -14.93 -6.94 -44.71
CA LYS A 1060 -16.26 -7.47 -45.11
C LYS A 1060 -17.19 -6.64 -46.03
N THR A 1061 -17.39 -7.18 -47.24
CA THR A 1061 -18.50 -7.01 -48.21
C THR A 1061 -19.23 -5.66 -48.24
N GLY A 1062 -19.00 -4.88 -49.32
CA GLY A 1062 -19.82 -3.70 -49.64
C GLY A 1062 -19.13 -2.35 -49.47
N LYS A 1063 -17.79 -2.30 -49.34
CA LYS A 1063 -16.97 -1.07 -49.43
C LYS A 1063 -15.56 -1.40 -49.97
N LYS A 1064 -14.87 -0.37 -50.47
CA LYS A 1064 -13.52 -0.49 -51.05
C LYS A 1064 -12.46 -0.73 -49.97
N MET A 1065 -11.50 -1.59 -50.27
CA MET A 1065 -10.07 -1.23 -50.16
C MET A 1065 -9.23 -2.05 -51.15
N GLN A 1066 -8.09 -1.50 -51.57
CA GLN A 1066 -7.14 -2.12 -52.50
C GLN A 1066 -5.76 -2.19 -51.85
N ILE A 1067 -5.06 -3.30 -52.10
CA ILE A 1067 -3.60 -3.41 -52.30
C ILE A 1067 -2.71 -2.81 -51.20
N HIS A 1068 -1.96 -3.69 -50.51
CA HIS A 1068 -0.51 -3.68 -50.66
C HIS A 1068 0.08 -5.09 -50.67
N CYS A 1069 1.31 -5.20 -51.14
CA CYS A 1069 1.87 -6.43 -51.70
C CYS A 1069 2.58 -7.32 -50.68
N SER A 1070 2.52 -8.63 -50.95
CA SER A 1070 3.65 -9.55 -50.83
C SER A 1070 4.22 -9.76 -52.24
#